data_AF-A0A5C6Z8J5-F1
#
_entry.id   AF-A0A5C6Z8J5-F1
#
_cell.length_a   1.000
_cell.length_b   1.000
_cell.length_c   1.000
_cell.angle_alpha   90.00
_cell.angle_beta   90.00
_cell.angle_gamma   90.00
#
_symmetry.space_group_name_H-M   'P 1'
#
loop_
_entity.id
_entity.type
_entity.pdbx_description
1 polymer ?
#
loop_
_entity_poly.entity_id
_entity_poly.type
_entity_poly.pdbx_seq_one_letter_code
_entity_poly.pdbx_strand_id
1 'polypeptide(L)'
;MAGGRQSQRMHGVSRDGPPPGGGPAGQVARPVPSPARWRGRHGPELDRFWCACKACPVTVPPQVPSSPTAGAVALSRVAAGRRSRYNSAMHDHSQALPPPPTPGRPGGSTAAGGHDGFIPPRGSRASLGRWLTAMVLAAVATALLITALLIENFARAHAERRAVESLRQVAVDFRDALDRGMAQQFKEVRVLAQLEPFRRFDDPEGMRRALDQVQVGFDHFAWLGVTDAQGKVLAAAGGLLDGVDVSKRPWWQGARGGQPFVGDVHAALLLEKLLPRQNEPWRFVDFAVPLLDGRGQLQGVFGVHLSWGWARQIKSELIDATMASHQADALVLGKDGVVILGPSDQEGRKMPIGAESGQGLRHHEAGGVEYFAVSVPSQGYGPYPGLGWTVLVRQPVAVALADYYGLRRQIALSAILMLALAVPLSWWLARRMSRPLRELAAAIAQRRHLSEDHLPAVGGYREAAVLSQALNDLAHRQADQDRSLAELNASLELRVQARTLELHDALLRQESIERRLRTIADNLPVLISYIDSEHRLRFLNATFRAWMGMAPEEALDRPLAEVIGPVLHEQRLPFLKAALAGARQRFETRSEANGVVRDLLAEYVPDVQPDGSVAGVYTLATDITAFKQVERELDQLSRVDPLTGLPNRRQFESRLSESLARNRRNGRTLALMFLDLDHFKQVNDSLGHAAGDAVLRAFADRVRGAIRETDQLCRLAGDEFVLILENLNAPDEAAGVARKVLDAVKAPLTLQGQQLQLSTSIGIACHDGGQEGEVALLGRADDALYAAKAAGRGCWRLAD
;
A
#
# COMPACT_ATOMS: atom_id res chain seq x y z
N MET A 1 -52.49 -23.71 -23.19
CA MET A 1 -52.76 -24.61 -24.34
C MET A 1 -51.43 -25.18 -24.85
N ALA A 2 -51.45 -26.04 -25.88
CA ALA A 2 -50.27 -26.76 -26.40
C ALA A 2 -49.15 -25.84 -26.95
N GLY A 3 -47.91 -26.31 -27.18
CA GLY A 3 -47.32 -27.64 -26.90
C GLY A 3 -46.59 -28.30 -28.08
N GLY A 4 -45.37 -28.82 -27.85
CA GLY A 4 -44.54 -29.53 -28.85
C GLY A 4 -43.61 -28.61 -29.68
N ARG A 5 -42.63 -29.13 -30.44
CA ARG A 5 -42.08 -30.51 -30.54
C ARG A 5 -40.73 -30.50 -31.31
N GLN A 6 -39.88 -31.51 -31.07
CA GLN A 6 -38.87 -32.18 -31.96
C GLN A 6 -38.09 -31.34 -33.02
N SER A 7 -36.75 -31.30 -33.07
CA SER A 7 -35.72 -32.38 -33.20
C SER A 7 -35.50 -32.92 -34.63
N GLN A 8 -34.29 -32.67 -35.18
CA GLN A 8 -33.55 -33.43 -36.23
C GLN A 8 -32.06 -32.95 -36.18
N ARG A 9 -31.03 -33.81 -36.15
CA ARG A 9 -30.35 -34.56 -37.25
C ARG A 9 -29.57 -33.70 -38.27
N MET A 10 -28.41 -34.09 -38.82
CA MET A 10 -27.32 -35.03 -38.41
C MET A 10 -26.14 -34.93 -39.40
N HIS A 11 -24.90 -35.20 -38.94
CA HIS A 11 -23.68 -35.56 -39.72
C HIS A 11 -23.12 -34.68 -40.87
N GLY A 12 -21.79 -34.58 -40.89
CA GLY A 12 -20.94 -34.29 -42.06
C GLY A 12 -19.45 -34.45 -41.69
N VAL A 13 -18.73 -35.40 -42.30
CA VAL A 13 -17.33 -35.74 -41.97
C VAL A 13 -16.54 -36.18 -43.21
N SER A 14 -15.40 -35.51 -43.46
CA SER A 14 -14.16 -35.96 -44.13
C SER A 14 -13.08 -34.90 -43.82
N ARG A 15 -11.86 -35.22 -43.34
CA ARG A 15 -10.71 -35.86 -44.04
C ARG A 15 -10.23 -35.00 -45.23
N ASP A 16 -9.00 -34.51 -45.27
CA ASP A 16 -7.74 -35.28 -45.40
C ASP A 16 -6.49 -34.65 -44.70
N GLY A 17 -5.28 -35.17 -45.00
CA GLY A 17 -4.04 -35.00 -44.23
C GLY A 17 -2.75 -34.66 -45.02
N PRO A 18 -1.55 -34.87 -44.42
CA PRO A 18 -0.33 -34.04 -44.60
C PRO A 18 0.70 -34.69 -45.57
N PRO A 19 2.04 -34.43 -45.60
CA PRO A 19 2.96 -33.53 -44.85
C PRO A 19 3.92 -32.76 -45.83
N PRO A 20 5.25 -32.49 -45.63
CA PRO A 20 6.13 -32.45 -44.43
C PRO A 20 7.14 -31.25 -44.32
N GLY A 21 7.77 -31.13 -43.14
CA GLY A 21 9.25 -30.95 -43.03
C GLY A 21 9.85 -29.54 -42.83
N GLY A 22 10.59 -29.34 -41.72
CA GLY A 22 11.48 -28.17 -41.54
C GLY A 22 12.00 -27.95 -40.11
N GLY A 23 13.31 -27.65 -39.98
CA GLY A 23 14.04 -27.23 -38.77
C GLY A 23 15.46 -26.77 -39.18
N PRO A 24 16.43 -26.47 -38.27
CA PRO A 24 16.40 -26.61 -36.80
C PRO A 24 17.08 -25.42 -36.04
N ALA A 25 17.47 -25.68 -34.76
CA ALA A 25 18.53 -25.02 -33.96
C ALA A 25 18.25 -23.69 -33.21
N GLY A 26 18.86 -23.57 -32.02
CA GLY A 26 18.83 -22.36 -31.17
C GLY A 26 19.05 -22.63 -29.66
N GLN A 27 20.30 -22.85 -29.22
CA GLN A 27 20.65 -23.00 -27.79
C GLN A 27 21.20 -21.69 -27.19
N VAL A 28 20.74 -21.29 -26.00
CA VAL A 28 21.55 -20.61 -24.96
C VAL A 28 21.00 -20.98 -23.58
N ALA A 29 21.87 -21.30 -22.61
CA ALA A 29 21.51 -21.44 -21.21
C ALA A 29 22.69 -21.08 -20.29
N ARG A 30 22.44 -20.30 -19.21
CA ARG A 30 23.28 -20.05 -18.00
C ARG A 30 22.73 -18.81 -17.24
N PRO A 31 23.08 -18.57 -15.96
CA PRO A 31 23.43 -19.54 -14.91
C PRO A 31 22.68 -19.29 -13.57
N VAL A 32 22.77 -20.23 -12.64
CA VAL A 32 22.48 -20.04 -11.21
C VAL A 32 23.81 -19.93 -10.44
N PRO A 33 23.94 -19.00 -9.47
CA PRO A 33 24.92 -19.09 -8.39
C PRO A 33 24.28 -19.59 -7.08
N SER A 34 24.99 -20.45 -6.34
CA SER A 34 24.58 -20.96 -5.02
C SER A 34 25.28 -20.17 -3.88
N PRO A 35 24.87 -20.31 -2.60
CA PRO A 35 25.25 -19.38 -1.53
C PRO A 35 26.60 -19.72 -0.88
N ALA A 36 27.29 -18.69 -0.35
CA ALA A 36 28.52 -18.89 0.43
C ALA A 36 28.72 -17.88 1.57
N ARG A 37 28.90 -18.44 2.78
CA ARG A 37 29.75 -17.95 3.89
C ARG A 37 29.38 -16.64 4.60
N TRP A 38 28.71 -16.84 5.74
CA TRP A 38 28.96 -16.08 6.96
C TRP A 38 30.47 -15.99 7.29
N ARG A 39 30.93 -14.79 7.67
CA ARG A 39 31.90 -14.56 8.74
C ARG A 39 31.51 -13.25 9.43
N GLY A 40 31.34 -13.26 10.75
CA GLY A 40 31.13 -12.04 11.53
C GLY A 40 32.33 -11.73 12.43
N ARG A 41 32.43 -10.49 12.91
CA ARG A 41 33.05 -10.12 14.20
C ARG A 41 32.72 -8.66 14.56
N HIS A 42 32.60 -8.44 15.86
CA HIS A 42 32.67 -7.19 16.64
C HIS A 42 32.32 -5.84 16.00
N GLY A 43 31.40 -5.14 16.66
CA GLY A 43 31.45 -3.68 16.80
C GLY A 43 31.20 -3.30 18.27
N PRO A 44 31.94 -2.33 18.81
CA PRO A 44 31.46 -1.40 19.83
C PRO A 44 31.46 0.05 19.29
N GLU A 45 30.81 0.96 20.03
CA GLU A 45 31.21 2.35 20.36
C GLU A 45 32.03 3.21 19.35
N LEU A 46 31.85 4.52 19.20
CA LEU A 46 30.86 5.51 19.67
C LEU A 46 31.19 6.86 18.97
N ASP A 47 30.19 7.75 18.89
CA ASP A 47 30.35 9.22 18.92
C ASP A 47 30.99 10.03 17.75
N ARG A 48 30.54 11.30 17.66
CA ARG A 48 31.15 12.48 16.99
C ARG A 48 31.33 12.52 15.45
N PHE A 49 30.49 13.36 14.84
CA PHE A 49 30.99 14.65 14.33
C PHE A 49 30.03 15.79 14.71
N TRP A 50 30.58 16.92 15.17
CA TRP A 50 29.84 18.14 15.50
C TRP A 50 30.15 19.26 14.50
N CYS A 51 29.23 20.23 14.45
CA CYS A 51 29.31 21.62 13.97
C CYS A 51 28.98 21.92 12.49
N ALA A 52 28.42 23.08 12.11
CA ALA A 52 27.56 24.11 12.77
C ALA A 52 27.09 25.11 11.64
N CYS A 53 26.29 26.18 11.81
CA CYS A 53 25.58 26.82 12.95
C CYS A 53 24.48 27.79 12.41
N LYS A 54 23.70 28.40 13.33
CA LYS A 54 22.90 29.66 13.19
C LYS A 54 21.61 29.60 12.33
N ALA A 55 20.48 30.20 12.76
CA ALA A 55 20.17 30.82 14.06
C ALA A 55 18.66 30.75 14.41
N CYS A 56 18.37 30.95 15.70
CA CYS A 56 17.04 30.98 16.34
C CYS A 56 16.54 32.46 16.48
N PRO A 57 15.37 32.82 17.11
CA PRO A 57 14.72 32.18 18.27
C PRO A 57 13.18 32.00 18.21
N VAL A 58 12.64 31.46 19.32
CA VAL A 58 11.22 31.14 19.62
C VAL A 58 10.71 32.03 20.76
N THR A 59 9.39 32.35 20.80
CA THR A 59 8.71 32.85 22.02
C THR A 59 7.20 32.49 22.06
N VAL A 60 6.66 32.31 23.28
CA VAL A 60 5.30 31.81 23.66
C VAL A 60 5.04 32.22 25.13
N PRO A 61 3.81 32.34 25.71
CA PRO A 61 2.48 32.84 25.26
C PRO A 61 2.17 34.21 25.96
N PRO A 62 0.92 34.68 26.34
CA PRO A 62 -0.01 34.04 27.32
C PRO A 62 -1.56 34.30 27.21
N GLN A 63 -2.35 33.37 27.80
CA GLN A 63 -3.63 33.50 28.57
C GLN A 63 -4.86 34.37 28.13
N VAL A 64 -5.96 34.28 28.91
CA VAL A 64 -7.39 34.58 28.58
C VAL A 64 -8.08 35.30 29.77
N PRO A 65 -9.04 36.22 29.58
CA PRO A 65 -10.36 36.10 30.27
C PRO A 65 -11.63 36.69 29.58
N SER A 66 -12.79 36.08 29.87
CA SER A 66 -14.17 36.63 30.06
C SER A 66 -14.90 37.59 29.05
N SER A 67 -15.99 37.08 28.43
CA SER A 67 -17.45 37.47 28.49
C SER A 67 -17.91 38.91 28.89
N PRO A 68 -19.18 39.39 28.62
CA PRO A 68 -20.42 38.64 28.28
C PRO A 68 -21.43 39.33 27.28
N THR A 69 -22.66 38.78 27.15
CA THR A 69 -23.94 39.41 26.66
C THR A 69 -24.02 39.94 25.22
N ALA A 70 -25.20 40.16 24.59
CA ALA A 70 -26.54 39.54 24.64
C ALA A 70 -27.37 40.06 23.43
N GLY A 71 -28.41 39.34 22.98
CA GLY A 71 -29.32 39.87 21.96
C GLY A 71 -30.16 38.82 21.23
N ALA A 72 -31.41 38.62 21.67
CA ALA A 72 -32.42 37.84 20.94
C ALA A 72 -33.53 38.78 20.45
N VAL A 73 -33.99 38.57 19.21
CA VAL A 73 -35.20 39.23 18.67
C VAL A 73 -36.03 38.18 17.94
N ALA A 74 -37.33 38.16 18.19
CA ALA A 74 -38.28 37.24 17.53
C ALA A 74 -39.61 37.94 17.24
N LEU A 75 -40.09 37.78 16.00
CA LEU A 75 -41.44 38.09 15.51
C LEU A 75 -41.80 36.94 14.56
N SER A 76 -42.91 36.19 14.62
CA SER A 76 -44.33 36.48 14.90
C SER A 76 -45.00 37.27 13.77
N ARG A 77 -46.20 36.93 13.23
CA ARG A 77 -47.08 35.73 13.29
C ARG A 77 -48.16 35.89 12.16
N VAL A 78 -49.29 35.16 12.22
CA VAL A 78 -50.57 35.36 11.45
C VAL A 78 -50.58 34.86 9.98
N ALA A 79 -51.64 34.23 9.40
CA ALA A 79 -52.74 33.38 9.90
C ALA A 79 -53.56 32.68 8.77
N ALA A 80 -54.24 31.56 9.09
CA ALA A 80 -55.47 30.96 8.47
C ALA A 80 -55.49 30.52 6.96
N GLY A 81 -56.33 29.57 6.50
CA GLY A 81 -57.17 28.55 7.20
C GLY A 81 -58.43 28.04 6.43
N ARG A 82 -58.95 26.82 6.76
CA ARG A 82 -60.22 26.14 6.30
C ARG A 82 -60.18 25.48 4.90
N ARG A 83 -60.97 24.44 4.50
CA ARG A 83 -61.95 23.44 5.05
C ARG A 83 -62.01 22.24 4.03
N SER A 84 -62.46 20.98 4.24
CA SER A 84 -63.74 20.37 4.70
C SER A 84 -63.58 18.82 4.84
N ARG A 85 -64.07 18.09 5.87
CA ARG A 85 -65.31 17.23 5.97
C ARG A 85 -65.80 16.48 4.70
N TYR A 86 -66.38 15.26 4.73
CA TYR A 86 -66.91 14.32 5.78
C TYR A 86 -66.32 12.88 5.59
N ASN A 87 -66.73 11.71 6.16
CA ASN A 87 -67.74 11.13 7.10
C ASN A 87 -67.10 9.81 7.68
N SER A 88 -67.55 8.92 8.60
CA SER A 88 -68.53 8.77 9.73
C SER A 88 -69.10 7.32 9.77
N ALA A 89 -68.71 6.47 10.74
CA ALA A 89 -69.46 5.32 11.33
C ALA A 89 -68.60 4.53 12.37
N MET A 90 -69.10 3.70 13.31
CA MET A 90 -70.12 3.90 14.38
C MET A 90 -70.06 2.79 15.48
N HIS A 91 -69.89 3.15 16.77
CA HIS A 91 -70.12 2.37 18.03
C HIS A 91 -69.36 1.00 18.22
N ASP A 92 -69.25 0.36 19.40
CA ASP A 92 -69.76 0.61 20.78
C ASP A 92 -68.77 0.15 21.91
N HIS A 93 -69.15 0.28 23.20
CA HIS A 93 -68.34 -0.01 24.41
C HIS A 93 -68.89 -1.16 25.31
N SER A 94 -68.01 -1.83 26.08
CA SER A 94 -68.24 -2.32 27.48
C SER A 94 -67.01 -3.04 28.09
N GLN A 95 -67.03 -3.38 29.40
CA GLN A 95 -65.91 -3.92 30.19
C GLN A 95 -66.30 -5.12 31.08
N ALA A 96 -65.36 -6.03 31.40
CA ALA A 96 -65.42 -7.01 32.52
C ALA A 96 -64.02 -7.57 32.88
N LEU A 97 -63.84 -8.13 34.10
CA LEU A 97 -62.59 -8.59 34.76
C LEU A 97 -62.92 -9.52 35.98
N PRO A 98 -61.96 -10.19 36.67
CA PRO A 98 -60.91 -11.16 36.29
C PRO A 98 -61.39 -12.59 36.74
N PRO A 99 -60.78 -13.38 37.67
CA PRO A 99 -59.40 -13.93 37.90
C PRO A 99 -59.42 -15.50 37.79
N PRO A 100 -58.62 -16.37 38.51
CA PRO A 100 -57.31 -16.28 39.19
C PRO A 100 -56.25 -17.26 38.56
N PRO A 101 -55.39 -18.04 39.28
CA PRO A 101 -53.96 -17.70 39.48
C PRO A 101 -52.91 -18.74 38.97
N THR A 102 -51.64 -18.50 39.30
CA THR A 102 -50.42 -19.24 38.88
C THR A 102 -50.12 -20.52 39.70
N PRO A 103 -49.21 -21.40 39.21
CA PRO A 103 -47.76 -21.32 39.53
C PRO A 103 -46.85 -21.53 38.30
N GLY A 104 -45.52 -21.36 38.32
CA GLY A 104 -44.58 -20.90 39.34
C GLY A 104 -43.15 -20.81 38.75
N ARG A 105 -42.23 -20.02 39.35
CA ARG A 105 -40.81 -19.89 38.93
C ARG A 105 -39.93 -20.93 39.64
N PRO A 106 -38.85 -21.45 39.01
CA PRO A 106 -37.55 -20.73 38.97
C PRO A 106 -37.08 -20.43 37.54
N GLY A 107 -36.05 -19.61 37.29
CA GLY A 107 -35.15 -18.95 38.24
C GLY A 107 -33.73 -19.52 38.21
N GLY A 108 -33.06 -19.51 37.04
CA GLY A 108 -31.70 -20.04 36.90
C GLY A 108 -30.97 -19.51 35.67
N SER A 109 -29.74 -19.06 35.89
CA SER A 109 -28.65 -18.71 34.95
C SER A 109 -28.97 -18.25 33.52
N THR A 110 -28.52 -17.03 33.24
CA THR A 110 -28.14 -16.52 31.91
C THR A 110 -27.33 -17.51 31.07
N ALA A 111 -27.85 -17.91 29.91
CA ALA A 111 -27.06 -18.44 28.81
C ALA A 111 -27.06 -17.41 27.66
N ALA A 112 -25.87 -16.86 27.34
CA ALA A 112 -25.73 -15.84 26.31
C ALA A 112 -25.78 -16.48 24.90
N GLY A 113 -26.98 -16.61 24.33
CA GLY A 113 -27.16 -17.03 22.94
C GLY A 113 -26.62 -15.97 21.98
N GLY A 114 -25.38 -16.16 21.50
CA GLY A 114 -24.69 -15.22 20.61
C GLY A 114 -25.41 -14.99 19.28
N HIS A 115 -26.07 -13.84 19.16
CA HIS A 115 -26.60 -13.34 17.88
C HIS A 115 -25.55 -12.47 17.16
N ASP A 116 -24.39 -13.07 16.85
CA ASP A 116 -23.30 -12.42 16.10
C ASP A 116 -23.62 -12.33 14.60
N GLY A 117 -24.78 -11.73 14.28
CA GLY A 117 -25.06 -11.20 12.94
C GLY A 117 -24.36 -9.85 12.79
N PHE A 118 -23.58 -9.68 11.71
CA PHE A 118 -22.83 -8.45 11.42
C PHE A 118 -23.75 -7.29 10.99
N ILE A 119 -24.57 -6.81 11.93
CA ILE A 119 -25.52 -5.71 11.75
C ILE A 119 -24.83 -4.41 12.20
N PRO A 120 -24.44 -3.51 11.28
CA PRO A 120 -23.87 -2.22 11.69
C PRO A 120 -24.92 -1.41 12.48
N PRO A 121 -24.51 -0.66 13.52
CA PRO A 121 -25.42 0.04 14.42
C PRO A 121 -26.34 1.01 13.68
N ARG A 122 -27.54 1.26 14.24
CA ARG A 122 -28.59 2.15 13.71
C ARG A 122 -28.18 3.64 13.76
N GLY A 123 -27.19 3.99 12.96
CA GLY A 123 -26.60 5.32 12.79
C GLY A 123 -25.57 5.37 11.66
N SER A 124 -25.51 4.36 10.80
CA SER A 124 -24.57 4.29 9.68
C SER A 124 -24.79 5.45 8.72
N ARG A 125 -23.75 6.30 8.60
CA ARG A 125 -23.70 7.42 7.66
C ARG A 125 -23.90 6.90 6.23
N ALA A 126 -24.40 7.77 5.35
CA ALA A 126 -24.84 7.42 4.00
C ALA A 126 -23.84 6.51 3.25
N SER A 127 -24.35 5.51 2.53
CA SER A 127 -23.49 4.51 1.86
C SER A 127 -22.49 5.13 0.89
N LEU A 128 -21.36 4.45 0.65
CA LEU A 128 -20.26 4.93 -0.21
C LEU A 128 -20.75 5.49 -1.57
N GLY A 129 -21.73 4.83 -2.19
CA GLY A 129 -22.35 5.31 -3.43
C GLY A 129 -23.05 6.67 -3.30
N ARG A 130 -23.71 6.96 -2.16
CA ARG A 130 -24.33 8.27 -1.90
C ARG A 130 -23.28 9.37 -1.71
N TRP A 131 -22.18 9.08 -1.00
CA TRP A 131 -21.05 10.02 -0.87
C TRP A 131 -20.39 10.31 -2.22
N LEU A 132 -20.12 9.27 -3.02
CA LEU A 132 -19.61 9.43 -4.39
C LEU A 132 -20.55 10.29 -5.24
N THR A 133 -21.88 10.05 -5.22
CA THR A 133 -22.81 10.90 -5.96
C THR A 133 -22.80 12.35 -5.50
N ALA A 134 -22.80 12.59 -4.18
CA ALA A 134 -22.84 13.94 -3.62
C ALA A 134 -21.56 14.72 -3.90
N MET A 135 -20.39 14.06 -3.80
CA MET A 135 -19.09 14.66 -4.08
C MET A 135 -18.93 15.03 -5.56
N VAL A 136 -19.31 14.13 -6.49
CA VAL A 136 -19.28 14.42 -7.94
C VAL A 136 -20.27 15.53 -8.30
N LEU A 137 -21.48 15.53 -7.73
CA LEU A 137 -22.46 16.59 -8.00
C LEU A 137 -22.07 17.94 -7.41
N ALA A 138 -21.46 17.96 -6.21
CA ALA A 138 -20.90 19.19 -5.64
C ALA A 138 -19.77 19.74 -6.52
N ALA A 139 -18.83 18.89 -6.95
CA ALA A 139 -17.75 19.30 -7.85
C ALA A 139 -18.26 19.87 -9.19
N VAL A 140 -19.23 19.19 -9.84
CA VAL A 140 -19.85 19.66 -11.08
C VAL A 140 -20.62 20.97 -10.87
N ALA A 141 -21.42 21.08 -9.80
CA ALA A 141 -22.15 22.31 -9.49
C ALA A 141 -21.21 23.48 -9.19
N THR A 142 -20.11 23.27 -8.46
CA THR A 142 -19.09 24.29 -8.20
C THR A 142 -18.35 24.70 -9.47
N ALA A 143 -17.98 23.76 -10.34
CA ALA A 143 -17.33 24.06 -11.61
C ALA A 143 -18.26 24.85 -12.55
N LEU A 144 -19.54 24.45 -12.65
CA LEU A 144 -20.56 25.19 -13.41
C LEU A 144 -20.78 26.59 -12.84
N LEU A 145 -20.86 26.75 -11.52
CA LEU A 145 -21.03 28.04 -10.86
C LEU A 145 -19.83 28.98 -11.10
N ILE A 146 -18.59 28.49 -10.93
CA ILE A 146 -17.38 29.28 -11.19
C ILE A 146 -17.32 29.69 -12.67
N THR A 147 -17.60 28.77 -13.58
CA THR A 147 -17.62 29.05 -15.02
C THR A 147 -18.69 30.08 -15.39
N ALA A 148 -19.90 29.94 -14.82
CA ALA A 148 -20.99 30.88 -15.04
C ALA A 148 -20.65 32.29 -14.49
N LEU A 149 -20.05 32.39 -13.30
CA LEU A 149 -19.64 33.68 -12.72
C LEU A 149 -18.52 34.37 -13.52
N LEU A 150 -17.56 33.60 -14.05
CA LEU A 150 -16.51 34.12 -14.93
C LEU A 150 -17.08 34.63 -16.26
N ILE A 151 -17.97 33.87 -16.88
CA ILE A 151 -18.63 34.28 -18.14
C ILE A 151 -19.57 35.46 -17.90
N GLU A 152 -20.34 35.49 -16.81
CA GLU A 152 -21.24 36.61 -16.45
C GLU A 152 -20.43 37.93 -16.33
N ASN A 153 -19.37 37.95 -15.53
CA ASN A 153 -18.53 39.15 -15.36
C ASN A 153 -17.87 39.58 -16.68
N PHE A 154 -17.34 38.63 -17.46
CA PHE A 154 -16.69 38.94 -18.73
C PHE A 154 -17.68 39.45 -19.79
N ALA A 155 -18.80 38.75 -19.98
CA ALA A 155 -19.83 39.10 -20.95
C ALA A 155 -20.49 40.43 -20.62
N ARG A 156 -20.78 40.69 -19.33
CA ARG A 156 -21.31 41.98 -18.87
C ARG A 156 -20.33 43.11 -19.18
N ALA A 157 -19.08 43.01 -18.71
CA ALA A 157 -18.09 44.05 -18.90
C ALA A 157 -17.73 44.28 -20.38
N HIS A 158 -17.82 43.25 -21.23
CA HIS A 158 -17.68 43.38 -22.68
C HIS A 158 -18.88 44.09 -23.31
N ALA A 159 -20.12 43.71 -22.94
CA ALA A 159 -21.34 44.33 -23.46
C ALA A 159 -21.45 45.81 -23.07
N GLU A 160 -21.17 46.16 -21.81
CA GLU A 160 -21.18 47.55 -21.32
C GLU A 160 -20.19 48.43 -22.11
N ARG A 161 -18.95 47.96 -22.31
CA ARG A 161 -17.95 48.68 -23.14
C ARG A 161 -18.40 48.84 -24.59
N ARG A 162 -18.97 47.78 -25.18
CA ARG A 162 -19.38 47.76 -26.59
C ARG A 162 -20.57 48.67 -26.85
N ALA A 163 -21.51 48.75 -25.91
CA ALA A 163 -22.61 49.72 -25.95
C ALA A 163 -22.09 51.16 -25.84
N VAL A 164 -21.22 51.46 -24.85
CA VAL A 164 -20.64 52.80 -24.68
C VAL A 164 -19.86 53.25 -25.91
N GLU A 165 -19.04 52.38 -26.51
CA GLU A 165 -18.27 52.75 -27.70
C GLU A 165 -19.18 52.95 -28.93
N SER A 166 -20.24 52.15 -29.08
CA SER A 166 -21.23 52.36 -30.15
C SER A 166 -21.99 53.68 -29.98
N LEU A 167 -22.36 54.04 -28.75
CA LEU A 167 -22.99 55.34 -28.45
C LEU A 167 -22.01 56.50 -28.67
N ARG A 168 -20.72 56.30 -28.40
CA ARG A 168 -19.66 57.29 -28.67
C ARG A 168 -19.49 57.53 -30.16
N GLN A 169 -19.48 56.48 -30.98
CA GLN A 169 -19.41 56.59 -32.43
C GLN A 169 -20.60 57.38 -32.98
N VAL A 170 -21.84 57.01 -32.61
CA VAL A 170 -23.06 57.75 -33.03
C VAL A 170 -23.04 59.22 -32.57
N ALA A 171 -22.54 59.50 -31.37
CA ALA A 171 -22.41 60.88 -30.87
C ALA A 171 -21.36 61.71 -31.64
N VAL A 172 -20.25 61.08 -32.07
CA VAL A 172 -19.24 61.71 -32.93
C VAL A 172 -19.79 61.93 -34.33
N ASP A 173 -20.44 60.94 -34.94
CA ASP A 173 -21.00 61.05 -36.29
C ASP A 173 -22.11 62.11 -36.37
N PHE A 174 -22.97 62.18 -35.35
CA PHE A 174 -24.01 63.22 -35.27
C PHE A 174 -23.44 64.61 -35.00
N ARG A 175 -22.41 64.74 -34.12
CA ARG A 175 -21.66 66.00 -33.97
C ARG A 175 -21.07 66.45 -35.30
N ASP A 176 -20.39 65.55 -36.00
CA ASP A 176 -19.72 65.88 -37.24
C ASP A 176 -20.70 66.23 -38.36
N ALA A 177 -21.87 65.58 -38.41
CA ALA A 177 -22.96 65.97 -39.30
C ALA A 177 -23.52 67.37 -38.95
N LEU A 178 -23.70 67.68 -37.67
CA LEU A 178 -24.19 68.97 -37.18
C LEU A 178 -23.19 70.11 -37.46
N ASP A 179 -21.91 69.92 -37.16
CA ASP A 179 -20.85 70.90 -37.39
C ASP A 179 -20.57 71.10 -38.89
N ARG A 180 -20.63 70.03 -39.71
CA ARG A 180 -20.56 70.15 -41.19
C ARG A 180 -21.79 70.88 -41.77
N GLY A 181 -22.99 70.60 -41.27
CA GLY A 181 -24.22 71.29 -41.64
C GLY A 181 -24.14 72.79 -41.32
N MET A 182 -23.80 73.13 -40.09
CA MET A 182 -23.53 74.52 -39.67
C MET A 182 -22.47 75.22 -40.52
N ALA A 183 -21.39 74.53 -40.88
CA ALA A 183 -20.33 75.09 -41.72
C ALA A 183 -20.72 75.25 -43.19
N GLN A 184 -21.65 74.45 -43.71
CA GLN A 184 -22.26 74.67 -45.03
C GLN A 184 -23.14 75.91 -44.99
N GLN A 185 -24.04 76.00 -44.01
CA GLN A 185 -24.92 77.14 -43.77
C GLN A 185 -24.14 78.47 -43.61
N PHE A 186 -23.06 78.44 -42.81
CA PHE A 186 -22.18 79.59 -42.62
C PHE A 186 -21.49 80.07 -43.90
N LYS A 187 -21.13 79.15 -44.82
CA LYS A 187 -20.58 79.51 -46.14
C LYS A 187 -21.65 80.10 -47.04
N GLU A 188 -22.84 79.50 -47.06
CA GLU A 188 -23.95 79.88 -47.93
C GLU A 188 -24.41 81.32 -47.64
N VAL A 189 -24.72 81.63 -46.39
CA VAL A 189 -25.08 82.99 -45.95
C VAL A 189 -23.95 84.00 -46.25
N ARG A 190 -22.67 83.60 -46.10
CA ARG A 190 -21.52 84.44 -46.45
C ARG A 190 -21.34 84.66 -47.95
N VAL A 191 -21.72 83.71 -48.81
CA VAL A 191 -21.69 83.88 -50.27
C VAL A 191 -22.85 84.77 -50.71
N LEU A 192 -24.05 84.54 -50.18
CA LEU A 192 -25.22 85.39 -50.42
C LEU A 192 -24.92 86.86 -50.08
N ALA A 193 -24.38 87.16 -48.90
CA ALA A 193 -24.00 88.51 -48.46
C ALA A 193 -22.88 89.21 -49.30
N GLN A 194 -22.30 88.52 -50.30
CA GLN A 194 -21.36 89.11 -51.26
C GLN A 194 -22.02 89.50 -52.58
N LEU A 195 -23.28 89.14 -52.82
CA LEU A 195 -24.00 89.46 -54.06
C LEU A 195 -24.38 90.96 -54.13
N GLU A 196 -24.15 91.57 -55.29
CA GLU A 196 -24.40 93.00 -55.55
C GLU A 196 -25.81 93.51 -55.16
N PRO A 197 -26.93 92.77 -55.39
CA PRO A 197 -28.27 93.25 -55.00
C PRO A 197 -28.43 93.54 -53.49
N PHE A 198 -27.63 92.91 -52.62
CA PHE A 198 -27.67 93.15 -51.17
C PHE A 198 -26.66 94.21 -50.72
N ARG A 199 -25.78 94.66 -51.62
CA ARG A 199 -24.80 95.74 -51.42
C ARG A 199 -25.26 97.07 -52.02
N ARG A 200 -26.34 97.04 -52.80
CA ARG A 200 -26.94 98.21 -53.45
C ARG A 200 -27.93 98.94 -52.52
N PHE A 201 -27.40 99.71 -51.58
CA PHE A 201 -28.20 100.45 -50.58
C PHE A 201 -29.12 101.55 -51.15
N ASP A 202 -28.97 101.94 -52.42
CA ASP A 202 -29.84 102.89 -53.12
C ASP A 202 -31.09 102.28 -53.78
N ASP A 203 -31.23 100.94 -53.83
CA ASP A 203 -32.42 100.25 -54.40
C ASP A 203 -33.01 99.19 -53.43
N PRO A 204 -33.78 99.61 -52.41
CA PRO A 204 -34.42 98.67 -51.47
C PRO A 204 -35.46 97.73 -52.11
N GLU A 205 -36.07 98.08 -53.25
CA GLU A 205 -37.04 97.21 -53.93
C GLU A 205 -36.35 96.18 -54.84
N GLY A 206 -35.24 96.52 -55.49
CA GLY A 206 -34.33 95.56 -56.12
C GLY A 206 -33.75 94.60 -55.09
N MET A 207 -33.32 95.13 -53.95
CA MET A 207 -32.85 94.34 -52.81
C MET A 207 -33.94 93.37 -52.32
N ARG A 208 -35.17 93.85 -52.05
CA ARG A 208 -36.29 93.00 -51.63
C ARG A 208 -36.58 91.88 -52.62
N ARG A 209 -36.67 92.17 -53.93
CA ARG A 209 -36.93 91.14 -54.96
C ARG A 209 -35.84 90.07 -55.00
N ALA A 210 -34.57 90.44 -54.78
CA ALA A 210 -33.49 89.47 -54.68
C ALA A 210 -33.55 88.64 -53.37
N LEU A 211 -33.99 89.24 -52.26
CA LEU A 211 -34.22 88.56 -50.99
C LEU A 211 -35.39 87.55 -51.12
N ASP A 212 -36.51 87.96 -51.71
CA ASP A 212 -37.66 87.09 -52.00
C ASP A 212 -37.25 85.90 -52.88
N GLN A 213 -36.47 86.14 -53.93
CA GLN A 213 -35.97 85.08 -54.83
C GLN A 213 -35.04 84.09 -54.11
N VAL A 214 -34.22 84.55 -53.17
CA VAL A 214 -33.41 83.67 -52.32
C VAL A 214 -34.30 82.87 -51.36
N GLN A 215 -35.32 83.47 -50.73
CA GLN A 215 -36.19 82.72 -49.82
C GLN A 215 -36.99 81.63 -50.55
N VAL A 216 -37.47 81.89 -51.77
CA VAL A 216 -38.16 80.89 -52.61
C VAL A 216 -37.22 79.78 -53.12
N GLY A 217 -35.92 80.03 -53.22
CA GLY A 217 -34.93 79.02 -53.62
C GLY A 217 -34.47 78.10 -52.48
N PHE A 218 -34.76 78.43 -51.22
CA PHE A 218 -34.12 77.83 -50.05
C PHE A 218 -35.05 77.76 -48.83
N ASP A 219 -35.87 76.71 -48.76
CA ASP A 219 -36.92 76.44 -47.75
C ASP A 219 -36.48 76.54 -46.27
N HIS A 220 -35.18 76.52 -46.00
CA HIS A 220 -34.61 76.49 -44.67
C HIS A 220 -34.44 77.90 -44.04
N PHE A 221 -34.48 78.97 -44.83
CA PHE A 221 -34.47 80.37 -44.33
C PHE A 221 -35.88 80.85 -43.95
N ALA A 222 -36.14 81.06 -42.66
CA ALA A 222 -37.44 81.55 -42.21
C ALA A 222 -37.58 83.08 -42.28
N TRP A 223 -36.47 83.80 -42.18
CA TRP A 223 -36.37 85.23 -42.46
C TRP A 223 -34.97 85.58 -42.92
N LEU A 224 -34.87 86.52 -43.84
CA LEU A 224 -33.61 87.11 -44.29
C LEU A 224 -33.85 88.56 -44.68
N GLY A 225 -32.87 89.43 -44.40
CA GLY A 225 -32.99 90.86 -44.61
C GLY A 225 -31.71 91.64 -44.35
N VAL A 226 -31.69 92.89 -44.81
CA VAL A 226 -30.53 93.78 -44.73
C VAL A 226 -30.86 94.99 -43.86
N THR A 227 -29.96 95.35 -42.95
CA THR A 227 -30.02 96.60 -42.19
C THR A 227 -29.08 97.65 -42.75
N ASP A 228 -29.33 98.92 -42.43
CA ASP A 228 -28.31 99.97 -42.46
C ASP A 228 -27.24 99.78 -41.35
N ALA A 229 -26.25 100.68 -41.32
CA ALA A 229 -25.19 100.72 -40.31
C ALA A 229 -25.65 101.16 -38.92
N GLN A 230 -26.90 101.62 -38.78
CA GLN A 230 -27.52 102.05 -37.52
C GLN A 230 -28.38 100.94 -36.89
N GLY A 231 -28.77 99.94 -37.69
CA GLY A 231 -29.54 98.77 -37.28
C GLY A 231 -31.01 98.83 -37.64
N LYS A 232 -31.44 99.67 -38.59
CA LYS A 232 -32.80 99.67 -39.14
C LYS A 232 -32.87 98.74 -40.36
N VAL A 233 -33.88 97.88 -40.44
CA VAL A 233 -34.12 97.02 -41.62
C VAL A 233 -34.49 97.89 -42.82
N LEU A 234 -33.76 97.74 -43.93
CA LEU A 234 -33.99 98.45 -45.20
C LEU A 234 -34.89 97.64 -46.13
N ALA A 235 -34.62 96.35 -46.23
CA ALA A 235 -35.43 95.38 -46.96
C ALA A 235 -35.31 94.00 -46.32
N ALA A 236 -36.43 93.31 -46.18
CA ALA A 236 -36.50 91.89 -45.83
C ALA A 236 -37.43 91.13 -46.78
N ALA A 237 -37.21 89.82 -46.91
CA ALA A 237 -38.07 88.95 -47.70
C ALA A 237 -39.52 88.96 -47.15
N GLY A 238 -40.51 88.97 -48.04
CA GLY A 238 -41.93 89.16 -47.72
C GLY A 238 -42.27 90.51 -47.05
N GLY A 239 -41.34 91.46 -47.01
CA GLY A 239 -41.46 92.72 -46.26
C GLY A 239 -41.45 92.56 -44.73
N LEU A 240 -41.05 91.39 -44.22
CA LEU A 240 -41.12 91.06 -42.80
C LEU A 240 -40.15 91.92 -41.98
N LEU A 241 -40.66 92.75 -41.08
CA LEU A 241 -39.89 93.68 -40.24
C LEU A 241 -39.22 94.85 -40.99
N ASP A 242 -39.65 95.18 -42.21
CA ASP A 242 -39.18 96.38 -42.92
C ASP A 242 -39.28 97.65 -42.05
N GLY A 243 -38.22 98.46 -42.04
CA GLY A 243 -38.16 99.72 -41.29
C GLY A 243 -38.04 99.59 -39.77
N VAL A 244 -38.02 98.37 -39.21
CA VAL A 244 -37.90 98.13 -37.76
C VAL A 244 -36.45 98.28 -37.29
N ASP A 245 -36.26 98.85 -36.09
CA ASP A 245 -34.97 98.90 -35.40
C ASP A 245 -34.64 97.54 -34.75
N VAL A 246 -33.52 96.94 -35.19
CA VAL A 246 -32.94 95.69 -34.68
C VAL A 246 -31.54 95.90 -34.06
N SER A 247 -31.09 97.14 -33.85
CA SER A 247 -29.79 97.50 -33.24
C SER A 247 -29.55 96.90 -31.85
N LYS A 248 -30.64 96.52 -31.16
CA LYS A 248 -30.65 95.87 -29.84
C LYS A 248 -30.63 94.33 -29.89
N ARG A 249 -30.60 93.72 -31.09
CA ARG A 249 -30.58 92.25 -31.25
C ARG A 249 -29.15 91.70 -31.14
N PRO A 250 -28.95 90.54 -30.49
CA PRO A 250 -27.62 89.94 -30.34
C PRO A 250 -26.89 89.74 -31.67
N TRP A 251 -27.61 89.30 -32.72
CA TRP A 251 -27.03 89.06 -34.04
C TRP A 251 -26.42 90.31 -34.67
N TRP A 252 -27.14 91.42 -34.61
CA TRP A 252 -26.67 92.70 -35.12
C TRP A 252 -25.51 93.26 -34.29
N GLN A 253 -25.61 93.15 -32.95
CA GLN A 253 -24.58 93.61 -32.03
C GLN A 253 -23.27 92.80 -32.11
N GLY A 254 -23.33 91.55 -32.55
CA GLY A 254 -22.16 90.75 -32.92
C GLY A 254 -21.55 91.19 -34.25
N ALA A 255 -22.37 91.27 -35.31
CA ALA A 255 -21.88 91.56 -36.66
C ALA A 255 -21.32 92.98 -36.85
N ARG A 256 -21.80 93.98 -36.09
CA ARG A 256 -21.32 95.38 -36.17
C ARG A 256 -19.80 95.54 -35.96
N GLY A 257 -19.13 94.55 -35.37
CA GLY A 257 -17.67 94.53 -35.18
C GLY A 257 -16.87 94.22 -36.45
N GLY A 258 -17.50 94.05 -37.61
CA GLY A 258 -16.83 93.77 -38.89
C GLY A 258 -16.46 92.30 -39.11
N GLN A 259 -16.86 91.40 -38.21
CA GLN A 259 -16.77 89.95 -38.39
C GLN A 259 -18.17 89.30 -38.48
N PRO A 260 -18.35 88.21 -39.24
CA PRO A 260 -19.58 87.44 -39.22
C PRO A 260 -19.90 86.88 -37.82
N PHE A 261 -21.15 87.01 -37.40
CA PHE A 261 -21.65 86.46 -36.14
C PHE A 261 -22.57 85.26 -36.40
N VAL A 262 -22.55 84.29 -35.48
CA VAL A 262 -23.53 83.21 -35.39
C VAL A 262 -24.07 83.16 -33.97
N GLY A 263 -25.39 83.11 -33.81
CA GLY A 263 -26.10 83.05 -32.54
C GLY A 263 -26.45 81.62 -32.14
N ASP A 264 -26.54 81.41 -30.82
CA ASP A 264 -27.05 80.17 -30.23
C ASP A 264 -28.59 80.08 -30.41
N VAL A 265 -29.16 78.87 -30.39
CA VAL A 265 -30.58 78.66 -30.75
C VAL A 265 -31.53 79.31 -29.74
N HIS A 266 -32.50 80.08 -30.25
CA HIS A 266 -33.57 80.66 -29.43
C HIS A 266 -34.94 80.65 -30.13
N ALA A 267 -35.99 80.93 -29.36
CA ALA A 267 -37.33 81.20 -29.88
C ALA A 267 -37.43 82.65 -30.40
N ALA A 268 -38.25 82.93 -31.41
CA ALA A 268 -38.36 84.29 -31.97
C ALA A 268 -39.48 85.13 -31.36
N LEU A 269 -39.13 85.93 -30.35
CA LEU A 269 -40.02 86.87 -29.64
C LEU A 269 -40.77 87.89 -30.52
N LEU A 270 -40.40 88.06 -31.79
CA LEU A 270 -41.14 88.83 -32.80
C LEU A 270 -41.65 87.96 -33.94
N LEU A 271 -40.75 87.21 -34.60
CA LEU A 271 -41.03 86.51 -35.86
C LEU A 271 -42.08 85.39 -35.72
N GLU A 272 -42.16 84.74 -34.55
CA GLU A 272 -43.13 83.66 -34.25
C GLU A 272 -44.59 84.12 -34.35
N LYS A 273 -44.87 85.43 -34.24
CA LYS A 273 -46.21 86.01 -34.42
C LYS A 273 -46.57 86.30 -35.89
N LEU A 274 -45.59 86.28 -36.78
CA LEU A 274 -45.73 86.63 -38.21
C LEU A 274 -45.59 85.41 -39.12
N LEU A 275 -44.95 84.34 -38.65
CA LEU A 275 -44.81 83.08 -39.37
C LEU A 275 -46.08 82.20 -39.29
N PRO A 276 -46.24 81.22 -40.19
CA PRO A 276 -47.29 80.21 -40.10
C PRO A 276 -47.25 79.48 -38.75
N ARG A 277 -48.43 79.22 -38.17
CA ARG A 277 -48.56 78.38 -36.98
C ARG A 277 -48.18 76.93 -37.31
N GLN A 278 -47.34 76.34 -36.46
CA GLN A 278 -46.97 74.93 -36.50
C GLN A 278 -47.26 74.28 -35.13
N ASN A 279 -47.18 72.95 -35.06
CA ASN A 279 -47.42 72.22 -33.81
C ASN A 279 -46.29 72.35 -32.77
N GLU A 280 -45.15 72.91 -33.16
CA GLU A 280 -43.97 73.10 -32.33
C GLU A 280 -43.48 74.56 -32.41
N PRO A 281 -42.88 75.11 -31.34
CA PRO A 281 -42.39 76.48 -31.32
C PRO A 281 -41.22 76.67 -32.29
N TRP A 282 -41.20 77.80 -32.98
CA TRP A 282 -40.17 78.09 -33.97
C TRP A 282 -38.81 78.37 -33.29
N ARG A 283 -37.81 77.54 -33.60
CA ARG A 283 -36.41 77.67 -33.14
C ARG A 283 -35.53 78.14 -34.29
N PHE A 284 -34.67 79.13 -34.02
CA PHE A 284 -33.79 79.72 -35.02
C PHE A 284 -32.32 79.71 -34.60
N VAL A 285 -31.45 79.54 -35.59
CA VAL A 285 -30.03 79.92 -35.51
C VAL A 285 -29.89 81.25 -36.23
N ASP A 286 -29.33 82.23 -35.54
CA ASP A 286 -29.14 83.56 -36.11
C ASP A 286 -27.78 83.66 -36.81
N PHE A 287 -27.75 84.10 -38.07
CA PHE A 287 -26.52 84.41 -38.79
C PHE A 287 -26.54 85.86 -39.21
N ALA A 288 -25.40 86.55 -39.04
CA ALA A 288 -25.29 87.96 -39.39
C ALA A 288 -23.92 88.25 -40.01
N VAL A 289 -23.91 88.72 -41.26
CA VAL A 289 -22.71 89.03 -42.01
C VAL A 289 -22.62 90.55 -42.24
N PRO A 290 -21.58 91.23 -41.77
CA PRO A 290 -21.41 92.66 -42.00
C PRO A 290 -21.14 92.95 -43.48
N LEU A 291 -21.86 93.91 -44.02
CA LEU A 291 -21.69 94.45 -45.37
C LEU A 291 -20.70 95.61 -45.27
N LEU A 292 -19.45 95.33 -45.63
CA LEU A 292 -18.34 96.28 -45.59
C LEU A 292 -18.09 96.89 -46.97
N ASP A 293 -17.76 98.19 -46.99
CA ASP A 293 -17.33 98.90 -48.19
C ASP A 293 -15.88 98.57 -48.60
N GLY A 294 -15.41 99.13 -49.72
CA GLY A 294 -14.04 98.99 -50.21
C GLY A 294 -12.95 99.61 -49.31
N ARG A 295 -13.31 100.21 -48.17
CA ARG A 295 -12.43 100.76 -47.14
C ARG A 295 -12.55 100.02 -45.80
N GLY A 296 -13.41 98.99 -45.72
CA GLY A 296 -13.67 98.21 -44.51
C GLY A 296 -14.68 98.85 -43.54
N GLN A 297 -15.40 99.91 -43.94
CA GLN A 297 -16.46 100.52 -43.13
C GLN A 297 -17.78 99.78 -43.28
N LEU A 298 -18.52 99.64 -42.17
CA LEU A 298 -19.84 99.01 -42.13
C LEU A 298 -20.88 99.90 -42.81
N GLN A 299 -21.46 99.42 -43.92
CA GLN A 299 -22.63 100.05 -44.55
C GLN A 299 -23.95 99.43 -44.07
N GLY A 300 -23.92 98.15 -43.68
CA GLY A 300 -25.09 97.42 -43.23
C GLY A 300 -24.78 96.04 -42.70
N VAL A 301 -25.81 95.27 -42.34
CA VAL A 301 -25.69 93.86 -41.92
C VAL A 301 -26.70 93.01 -42.66
N PHE A 302 -26.24 91.95 -43.33
CA PHE A 302 -27.08 90.91 -43.89
C PHE A 302 -27.42 89.91 -42.78
N GLY A 303 -28.65 89.94 -42.28
CA GLY A 303 -29.16 89.09 -41.21
C GLY A 303 -30.04 87.96 -41.76
N VAL A 304 -29.93 86.78 -41.16
CA VAL A 304 -30.70 85.57 -41.52
C VAL A 304 -31.11 84.83 -40.25
N HIS A 305 -32.39 84.48 -40.15
CA HIS A 305 -32.92 83.55 -39.15
C HIS A 305 -33.12 82.18 -39.83
N LEU A 306 -32.17 81.27 -39.58
CA LEU A 306 -32.18 79.92 -40.13
C LEU A 306 -33.06 79.01 -39.27
N SER A 307 -34.02 78.32 -39.90
CA SER A 307 -34.91 77.40 -39.19
C SER A 307 -34.13 76.19 -38.66
N TRP A 308 -34.46 75.73 -37.45
CA TRP A 308 -33.83 74.54 -36.86
C TRP A 308 -34.31 73.20 -37.46
N GLY A 309 -35.12 73.24 -38.54
CA GLY A 309 -35.70 72.05 -39.18
C GLY A 309 -34.67 71.08 -39.75
N TRP A 310 -33.61 71.60 -40.39
CA TRP A 310 -32.54 70.76 -40.97
C TRP A 310 -31.81 69.93 -39.90
N ALA A 311 -31.64 70.45 -38.68
CA ALA A 311 -31.00 69.72 -37.58
C ALA A 311 -31.89 68.58 -37.06
N ARG A 312 -33.22 68.73 -37.14
CA ARG A 312 -34.17 67.63 -36.89
C ARG A 312 -34.08 66.57 -37.99
N GLN A 313 -33.96 66.97 -39.26
CA GLN A 313 -33.81 66.05 -40.38
C GLN A 313 -32.53 65.21 -40.25
N ILE A 314 -31.38 65.84 -39.94
CA ILE A 314 -30.13 65.12 -39.63
C ILE A 314 -30.32 64.16 -38.44
N LYS A 315 -31.03 64.57 -37.39
CA LYS A 315 -31.34 63.69 -36.25
C LYS A 315 -32.16 62.47 -36.69
N SER A 316 -33.23 62.62 -37.47
CA SER A 316 -33.99 61.48 -37.99
C SER A 316 -33.15 60.61 -38.92
N GLU A 317 -32.41 61.19 -39.86
CA GLU A 317 -31.60 60.41 -40.82
C GLU A 317 -30.52 59.56 -40.12
N LEU A 318 -29.82 60.09 -39.12
CA LEU A 318 -28.82 59.33 -38.35
C LEU A 318 -29.44 58.34 -37.34
N ILE A 319 -30.52 58.70 -36.63
CA ILE A 319 -31.15 57.79 -35.68
C ILE A 319 -31.90 56.67 -36.42
N ASP A 320 -32.67 56.98 -37.46
CA ASP A 320 -33.51 55.98 -38.13
C ASP A 320 -32.67 55.01 -38.97
N ALA A 321 -31.60 55.47 -39.62
CA ALA A 321 -30.70 54.60 -40.39
C ALA A 321 -29.76 53.73 -39.53
N THR A 322 -29.48 54.12 -38.28
CA THR A 322 -28.42 53.49 -37.45
C THR A 322 -28.92 52.91 -36.12
N MET A 323 -30.00 53.43 -35.55
CA MET A 323 -30.42 53.22 -34.16
C MET A 323 -31.94 52.94 -33.97
N ALA A 324 -32.75 52.89 -35.03
CA ALA A 324 -34.20 52.60 -34.94
C ALA A 324 -34.53 51.30 -34.19
N SER A 325 -33.66 50.28 -34.27
CA SER A 325 -33.77 49.01 -33.54
C SER A 325 -33.40 49.09 -32.05
N HIS A 326 -32.84 50.21 -31.59
CA HIS A 326 -32.07 50.28 -30.34
C HIS A 326 -32.54 51.32 -29.31
N GLN A 327 -33.57 52.12 -29.60
CA GLN A 327 -34.15 53.09 -28.67
C GLN A 327 -33.12 54.06 -28.06
N ALA A 328 -32.20 54.58 -28.89
CA ALA A 328 -31.25 55.61 -28.48
C ALA A 328 -31.80 57.01 -28.75
N ASP A 329 -31.84 57.86 -27.73
CA ASP A 329 -32.11 59.29 -27.87
C ASP A 329 -30.81 60.03 -28.19
N ALA A 330 -30.78 60.81 -29.28
CA ALA A 330 -29.79 61.88 -29.43
C ALA A 330 -30.41 63.23 -29.04
N LEU A 331 -29.66 64.00 -28.25
CA LEU A 331 -29.99 65.36 -27.83
C LEU A 331 -28.84 66.31 -28.20
N VAL A 332 -29.18 67.54 -28.57
CA VAL A 332 -28.21 68.65 -28.69
C VAL A 332 -28.48 69.61 -27.53
N LEU A 333 -27.43 69.92 -26.78
CA LEU A 333 -27.46 70.81 -25.63
C LEU A 333 -26.71 72.09 -25.97
N GLY A 334 -27.33 73.24 -25.68
CA GLY A 334 -26.68 74.54 -25.78
C GLY A 334 -25.56 74.69 -24.75
N LYS A 335 -24.70 75.70 -24.94
CA LYS A 335 -23.60 76.04 -24.02
C LYS A 335 -24.06 76.18 -22.54
N ASP A 336 -25.30 76.62 -22.34
CA ASP A 336 -25.92 76.85 -21.03
C ASP A 336 -26.56 75.57 -20.43
N GLY A 337 -26.40 74.41 -21.08
CA GLY A 337 -26.95 73.12 -20.65
C GLY A 337 -28.43 72.89 -20.96
N VAL A 338 -29.03 73.75 -21.80
CA VAL A 338 -30.44 73.67 -22.21
C VAL A 338 -30.59 72.76 -23.43
N VAL A 339 -31.60 71.89 -23.45
CA VAL A 339 -31.91 71.02 -24.60
C VAL A 339 -32.40 71.85 -25.78
N ILE A 340 -31.53 72.02 -26.78
CA ILE A 340 -31.82 72.68 -28.07
C ILE A 340 -32.59 71.74 -29.00
N LEU A 341 -32.26 70.44 -28.97
CA LEU A 341 -32.88 69.39 -29.77
C LEU A 341 -33.00 68.12 -28.92
N GLY A 342 -34.13 67.43 -28.93
CA GLY A 342 -34.32 66.22 -28.11
C GLY A 342 -35.68 65.54 -28.33
N PRO A 343 -36.17 64.77 -27.37
CA PRO A 343 -37.59 64.43 -27.23
C PRO A 343 -38.41 65.66 -26.82
N SER A 344 -39.63 65.81 -27.37
CA SER A 344 -40.43 67.04 -27.25
C SER A 344 -40.85 67.39 -25.81
N ASP A 345 -40.83 66.45 -24.87
CA ASP A 345 -41.05 66.69 -23.44
C ASP A 345 -39.83 67.30 -22.72
N GLN A 346 -38.64 67.26 -23.33
CA GLN A 346 -37.36 67.64 -22.71
C GLN A 346 -36.74 68.88 -23.37
N GLU A 347 -37.14 69.24 -24.58
CA GLU A 347 -36.67 70.46 -25.24
C GLU A 347 -36.93 71.73 -24.40
N GLY A 348 -35.94 72.62 -24.33
CA GLY A 348 -36.00 73.83 -23.51
C GLY A 348 -35.78 73.61 -22.01
N ARG A 349 -35.74 72.36 -21.51
CA ARG A 349 -35.32 72.08 -20.13
C ARG A 349 -33.79 72.14 -20.02
N LYS A 350 -33.29 72.57 -18.85
CA LYS A 350 -31.85 72.52 -18.52
C LYS A 350 -31.51 71.15 -17.93
N MET A 351 -30.59 70.43 -18.56
CA MET A 351 -30.05 69.18 -18.01
C MET A 351 -28.84 69.46 -17.11
N PRO A 352 -28.64 68.70 -16.01
CA PRO A 352 -27.45 68.77 -15.18
C PRO A 352 -26.29 68.03 -15.87
N ILE A 353 -25.67 68.68 -16.87
CA ILE A 353 -24.45 68.18 -17.52
C ILE A 353 -23.29 68.25 -16.51
N GLY A 354 -22.93 67.12 -15.90
CA GLY A 354 -21.71 67.01 -15.12
C GLY A 354 -20.48 67.12 -16.02
N ALA A 355 -19.53 67.98 -15.67
CA ALA A 355 -18.43 68.42 -16.54
C ALA A 355 -17.31 67.39 -16.84
N GLU A 356 -17.60 66.09 -16.76
CA GLU A 356 -16.64 65.00 -16.94
C GLU A 356 -16.72 64.39 -18.35
N SER A 357 -16.45 65.22 -19.36
CA SER A 357 -16.37 64.81 -20.76
C SER A 357 -15.15 63.91 -21.02
N GLY A 358 -15.28 62.60 -20.79
CA GLY A 358 -14.19 61.65 -21.06
C GLY A 358 -14.54 60.17 -20.91
N GLN A 359 -14.90 59.76 -19.69
CA GLN A 359 -15.03 58.34 -19.31
C GLN A 359 -16.51 57.94 -19.16
N GLY A 360 -16.98 57.10 -20.08
CA GLY A 360 -18.36 56.68 -20.16
C GLY A 360 -18.70 55.54 -19.20
N LEU A 361 -19.21 55.89 -18.01
CA LEU A 361 -20.33 55.18 -17.40
C LEU A 361 -21.05 56.10 -16.41
N ARG A 362 -22.18 56.66 -16.82
CA ARG A 362 -23.13 57.33 -15.91
C ARG A 362 -24.50 56.73 -16.15
N HIS A 363 -24.98 55.98 -15.16
CA HIS A 363 -26.38 55.60 -15.03
C HIS A 363 -27.15 56.90 -14.76
N HIS A 364 -27.61 57.57 -15.81
CA HIS A 364 -28.46 58.74 -15.63
C HIS A 364 -29.88 58.25 -15.40
N GLU A 365 -30.36 58.37 -14.16
CA GLU A 365 -31.74 58.02 -13.83
C GLU A 365 -32.68 59.17 -14.23
N ALA A 366 -33.39 58.98 -15.34
CA ALA A 366 -34.42 59.90 -15.80
C ALA A 366 -35.78 59.20 -15.72
N GLY A 367 -36.62 59.63 -14.78
CA GLY A 367 -37.96 59.06 -14.58
C GLY A 367 -37.98 57.61 -14.09
N GLY A 368 -36.94 57.16 -13.36
CA GLY A 368 -36.83 55.78 -12.87
C GLY A 368 -36.24 54.78 -13.88
N VAL A 369 -35.75 55.25 -15.03
CA VAL A 369 -35.04 54.43 -16.02
C VAL A 369 -33.56 54.81 -16.02
N GLU A 370 -32.68 53.82 -15.90
CA GLU A 370 -31.24 54.00 -16.07
C GLU A 370 -30.87 54.03 -17.55
N TYR A 371 -30.12 55.04 -17.95
CA TYR A 371 -29.52 55.16 -19.29
C TYR A 371 -28.00 55.06 -19.21
N PHE A 372 -27.36 54.42 -20.19
CA PHE A 372 -26.00 54.77 -20.59
C PHE A 372 -26.05 56.06 -21.40
N ALA A 373 -25.09 56.96 -21.22
CA ALA A 373 -25.02 58.23 -21.93
C ALA A 373 -23.58 58.62 -22.26
N VAL A 374 -23.38 59.21 -23.44
CA VAL A 374 -22.09 59.72 -23.92
C VAL A 374 -22.27 61.15 -24.42
N SER A 375 -21.46 62.07 -23.92
CA SER A 375 -21.41 63.48 -24.34
C SER A 375 -20.18 63.76 -25.21
N VAL A 376 -20.36 64.50 -26.30
CA VAL A 376 -19.29 64.95 -27.20
C VAL A 376 -19.52 66.42 -27.54
N PRO A 377 -18.59 67.34 -27.23
CA PRO A 377 -18.71 68.74 -27.59
C PRO A 377 -18.48 68.97 -29.09
N SER A 378 -19.26 69.89 -29.67
CA SER A 378 -19.02 70.55 -30.97
C SER A 378 -17.64 71.18 -30.99
N GLN A 379 -16.99 71.15 -32.15
CA GLN A 379 -15.65 71.71 -32.38
C GLN A 379 -15.64 72.73 -33.53
N GLY A 380 -16.77 72.92 -34.21
CA GLY A 380 -16.84 73.70 -35.44
C GLY A 380 -16.26 72.93 -36.64
N TYR A 381 -16.32 73.53 -37.83
CA TYR A 381 -15.79 72.90 -39.03
C TYR A 381 -15.34 73.94 -40.07
N GLY A 382 -14.06 73.89 -40.44
CA GLY A 382 -13.46 74.83 -41.39
C GLY A 382 -13.61 76.29 -40.92
N PRO A 383 -14.32 77.16 -41.66
CA PRO A 383 -14.48 78.57 -41.30
C PRO A 383 -15.54 78.84 -40.22
N TYR A 384 -16.36 77.84 -39.83
CA TYR A 384 -17.37 77.99 -38.77
C TYR A 384 -16.77 77.65 -37.40
N PRO A 385 -16.79 78.58 -36.42
CA PRO A 385 -16.06 78.44 -35.14
C PRO A 385 -16.74 77.53 -34.10
N GLY A 386 -17.92 76.98 -34.37
CA GLY A 386 -18.72 76.29 -33.35
C GLY A 386 -19.54 77.24 -32.46
N LEU A 387 -20.58 76.71 -31.82
CA LEU A 387 -21.46 77.43 -30.88
C LEU A 387 -21.35 76.91 -29.43
N GLY A 388 -20.37 76.05 -29.14
CA GLY A 388 -20.19 75.44 -27.81
C GLY A 388 -21.24 74.38 -27.46
N TRP A 389 -21.97 73.88 -28.45
CA TRP A 389 -22.97 72.82 -28.27
C TRP A 389 -22.35 71.51 -27.80
N THR A 390 -23.13 70.70 -27.08
CA THR A 390 -22.76 69.32 -26.72
C THR A 390 -23.80 68.35 -27.25
N VAL A 391 -23.37 67.38 -28.05
CA VAL A 391 -24.21 66.25 -28.45
C VAL A 391 -24.19 65.22 -27.32
N LEU A 392 -25.37 64.84 -26.84
CA LEU A 392 -25.57 63.81 -25.83
C LEU A 392 -26.39 62.69 -26.45
N VAL A 393 -25.79 61.51 -26.62
CA VAL A 393 -26.52 60.30 -27.04
C VAL A 393 -26.69 59.39 -25.82
N ARG A 394 -27.92 58.92 -25.58
CA ARG A 394 -28.26 58.04 -24.45
C ARG A 394 -29.11 56.85 -24.90
N GLN A 395 -29.03 55.74 -24.18
CA GLN A 395 -29.81 54.52 -24.44
C GLN A 395 -30.16 53.83 -23.10
N PRO A 396 -31.38 53.30 -22.91
CA PRO A 396 -31.72 52.56 -21.70
C PRO A 396 -30.81 51.34 -21.50
N VAL A 397 -30.29 51.15 -20.28
CA VAL A 397 -29.38 50.04 -19.93
C VAL A 397 -30.02 48.67 -20.25
N ALA A 398 -31.33 48.55 -20.05
CA ALA A 398 -32.10 47.34 -20.36
C ALA A 398 -32.10 46.96 -21.85
N VAL A 399 -32.03 47.95 -22.75
CA VAL A 399 -31.99 47.74 -24.20
C VAL A 399 -30.53 47.54 -24.67
N ALA A 400 -29.61 48.36 -24.17
CA ALA A 400 -28.18 48.26 -24.45
C ALA A 400 -27.57 46.89 -24.08
N LEU A 401 -28.10 46.23 -23.03
CA LEU A 401 -27.66 44.92 -22.56
C LEU A 401 -28.62 43.77 -22.92
N ALA A 402 -29.56 43.97 -23.85
CA ALA A 402 -30.56 42.97 -24.22
C ALA A 402 -29.93 41.61 -24.64
N ASP A 403 -28.89 41.65 -25.49
CA ASP A 403 -28.17 40.46 -25.93
C ASP A 403 -27.45 39.74 -24.77
N TYR A 404 -26.90 40.50 -23.82
CA TYR A 404 -26.30 39.96 -22.61
C TYR A 404 -27.35 39.25 -21.73
N TYR A 405 -28.54 39.83 -21.55
CA TYR A 405 -29.63 39.14 -20.83
C TYR A 405 -30.10 37.87 -21.56
N GLY A 406 -30.10 37.89 -22.91
CA GLY A 406 -30.33 36.71 -23.74
C GLY A 406 -29.31 35.60 -23.50
N LEU A 407 -28.02 35.94 -23.56
CA LEU A 407 -26.89 35.05 -23.33
C LEU A 407 -26.88 34.49 -21.89
N ARG A 408 -27.09 35.36 -20.89
CA ARG A 408 -27.23 35.00 -19.48
C ARG A 408 -28.30 33.93 -19.25
N ARG A 409 -29.47 34.07 -19.91
CA ARG A 409 -30.54 33.07 -19.86
C ARG A 409 -30.12 31.75 -20.52
N GLN A 410 -29.37 31.79 -21.63
CA GLN A 410 -28.82 30.57 -22.26
C GLN A 410 -27.78 29.86 -21.36
N ILE A 411 -26.91 30.61 -20.68
CA ILE A 411 -25.93 30.08 -19.70
C ILE A 411 -26.65 29.43 -18.52
N ALA A 412 -27.69 30.06 -17.98
CA ALA A 412 -28.49 29.48 -16.89
C ALA A 412 -29.19 28.18 -17.32
N LEU A 413 -29.80 28.16 -18.51
CA LEU A 413 -30.46 26.97 -19.07
C LEU A 413 -29.47 25.83 -19.35
N SER A 414 -28.29 26.12 -19.91
CA SER A 414 -27.27 25.11 -20.19
C SER A 414 -26.62 24.56 -18.92
N ALA A 415 -26.41 25.39 -17.89
CA ALA A 415 -25.96 24.94 -16.57
C ALA A 415 -27.00 24.03 -15.89
N ILE A 416 -28.30 24.37 -15.96
CA ILE A 416 -29.39 23.52 -15.46
C ILE A 416 -29.42 22.18 -16.21
N LEU A 417 -29.31 22.20 -17.54
CA LEU A 417 -29.28 20.97 -18.37
C LEU A 417 -28.06 20.09 -18.04
N MET A 418 -26.88 20.68 -17.92
CA MET A 418 -25.64 19.96 -17.54
C MET A 418 -25.76 19.34 -16.15
N LEU A 419 -26.34 20.05 -15.17
CA LEU A 419 -26.57 19.51 -13.83
C LEU A 419 -27.62 18.37 -13.85
N ALA A 420 -28.69 18.52 -14.63
CA ALA A 420 -29.72 17.48 -14.82
C ALA A 420 -29.17 16.21 -15.49
N LEU A 421 -28.20 16.33 -16.40
CA LEU A 421 -27.48 15.20 -17.00
C LEU A 421 -26.43 14.59 -16.06
N ALA A 422 -25.80 15.41 -15.21
CA ALA A 422 -24.82 14.94 -14.23
C ALA A 422 -25.44 14.03 -13.15
N VAL A 423 -26.69 14.26 -12.73
CA VAL A 423 -27.38 13.42 -11.72
C VAL A 423 -27.48 11.94 -12.11
N PRO A 424 -28.10 11.54 -13.24
CA PRO A 424 -28.20 10.13 -13.62
C PRO A 424 -26.83 9.51 -13.95
N LEU A 425 -25.90 10.27 -14.56
CA LEU A 425 -24.56 9.78 -14.88
C LEU A 425 -23.73 9.50 -13.61
N SER A 426 -23.75 10.43 -12.65
CA SER A 426 -23.11 10.30 -11.34
C SER A 426 -23.71 9.12 -10.56
N TRP A 427 -25.04 8.97 -10.55
CA TRP A 427 -25.73 7.85 -9.93
C TRP A 427 -25.39 6.50 -10.58
N TRP A 428 -25.29 6.44 -11.91
CA TRP A 428 -24.87 5.24 -12.65
C TRP A 428 -23.43 4.86 -12.32
N LEU A 429 -22.50 5.83 -12.35
CA LEU A 429 -21.09 5.59 -12.07
C LEU A 429 -20.85 5.17 -10.61
N ALA A 430 -21.46 5.87 -9.66
CA ALA A 430 -21.41 5.53 -8.25
C ALA A 430 -22.05 4.16 -7.97
N ARG A 431 -23.14 3.79 -8.67
CA ARG A 431 -23.69 2.42 -8.61
C ARG A 431 -22.69 1.40 -9.17
N ARG A 432 -22.04 1.67 -10.30
CA ARG A 432 -21.04 0.79 -10.93
C ARG A 432 -19.84 0.54 -10.01
N MET A 433 -19.27 1.59 -9.40
CA MET A 433 -18.11 1.47 -8.50
C MET A 433 -18.46 0.85 -7.14
N SER A 434 -19.65 1.13 -6.59
CA SER A 434 -20.07 0.61 -5.28
C SER A 434 -20.81 -0.74 -5.35
N ARG A 435 -21.04 -1.30 -6.54
CA ARG A 435 -21.69 -2.61 -6.69
C ARG A 435 -20.76 -3.77 -6.26
N PRO A 436 -19.51 -3.89 -6.74
CA PRO A 436 -18.63 -5.00 -6.37
C PRO A 436 -18.43 -5.16 -4.85
N LEU A 437 -18.13 -4.05 -4.17
CA LEU A 437 -17.96 -4.03 -2.71
C LEU A 437 -19.24 -4.39 -1.95
N ARG A 438 -20.43 -4.11 -2.49
CA ARG A 438 -21.71 -4.50 -1.85
C ARG A 438 -22.03 -5.97 -2.06
N GLU A 439 -21.69 -6.54 -3.21
CA GLU A 439 -21.84 -7.98 -3.48
C GLU A 439 -20.87 -8.78 -2.60
N LEU A 440 -19.60 -8.36 -2.50
CA LEU A 440 -18.60 -8.95 -1.61
C LEU A 440 -18.99 -8.82 -0.12
N ALA A 441 -19.39 -7.62 0.34
CA ALA A 441 -19.78 -7.43 1.73
C ALA A 441 -21.06 -8.20 2.10
N ALA A 442 -22.00 -8.37 1.18
CA ALA A 442 -23.19 -9.20 1.40
C ALA A 442 -22.84 -10.70 1.49
N ALA A 443 -21.93 -11.19 0.63
CA ALA A 443 -21.47 -12.57 0.65
C ALA A 443 -20.73 -12.93 1.95
N ILE A 444 -20.02 -11.97 2.56
CA ILE A 444 -19.38 -12.14 3.87
C ILE A 444 -20.42 -12.07 5.00
N ALA A 445 -21.29 -11.06 5.01
CA ALA A 445 -22.26 -10.84 6.09
C ALA A 445 -23.37 -11.90 6.19
N GLN A 446 -23.51 -12.77 5.18
CA GLN A 446 -24.42 -13.92 5.19
C GLN A 446 -23.78 -15.23 5.71
N ARG A 447 -22.46 -15.27 5.93
CA ARG A 447 -21.76 -16.47 6.42
C ARG A 447 -21.72 -16.54 7.95
N ARG A 448 -21.88 -17.75 8.49
CA ARG A 448 -21.62 -18.07 9.91
C ARG A 448 -20.24 -18.69 10.15
N HIS A 449 -19.70 -19.38 9.15
CA HIS A 449 -18.34 -19.94 9.15
C HIS A 449 -17.67 -19.57 7.83
N LEU A 450 -16.35 -19.40 7.85
CA LEU A 450 -15.56 -19.04 6.65
C LEU A 450 -15.33 -20.25 5.72
N SER A 451 -15.49 -21.46 6.26
CA SER A 451 -14.91 -22.71 5.76
C SER A 451 -15.70 -23.41 4.64
N GLU A 452 -16.89 -22.92 4.26
CA GLU A 452 -17.73 -23.49 3.20
C GLU A 452 -17.94 -22.51 2.04
N ASP A 453 -17.78 -23.03 0.82
CA ASP A 453 -17.77 -22.36 -0.48
C ASP A 453 -16.76 -21.21 -0.67
N HIS A 454 -16.37 -20.99 -1.93
CA HIS A 454 -15.52 -19.85 -2.32
C HIS A 454 -16.31 -18.54 -2.25
N LEU A 455 -15.65 -17.43 -1.93
CA LEU A 455 -16.26 -16.10 -2.09
C LEU A 455 -16.46 -15.82 -3.60
N PRO A 456 -17.59 -15.21 -4.02
CA PRO A 456 -17.84 -14.95 -5.43
C PRO A 456 -16.77 -14.00 -5.97
N ALA A 457 -16.13 -14.37 -7.09
CA ALA A 457 -15.04 -13.58 -7.68
C ALA A 457 -15.57 -12.26 -8.27
N VAL A 458 -15.52 -11.16 -7.52
CA VAL A 458 -16.21 -9.92 -7.90
C VAL A 458 -15.34 -9.01 -8.78
N GLY A 459 -15.68 -8.95 -10.07
CA GLY A 459 -15.04 -8.06 -11.05
C GLY A 459 -15.56 -6.63 -11.06
N GLY A 460 -14.81 -5.72 -11.68
CA GLY A 460 -15.25 -4.35 -12.00
C GLY A 460 -14.12 -3.32 -11.98
N TYR A 461 -13.16 -3.48 -11.06
CA TYR A 461 -11.89 -2.76 -10.97
C TYR A 461 -10.88 -3.61 -10.20
N ARG A 462 -9.59 -3.32 -10.33
CA ARG A 462 -8.48 -4.18 -9.89
C ARG A 462 -8.51 -4.43 -8.39
N GLU A 463 -8.80 -3.40 -7.61
CA GLU A 463 -8.76 -3.39 -6.15
C GLU A 463 -9.86 -4.29 -5.56
N ALA A 464 -11.04 -4.31 -6.18
CA ALA A 464 -12.13 -5.21 -5.77
C ALA A 464 -11.78 -6.69 -6.05
N ALA A 465 -11.15 -6.98 -7.20
CA ALA A 465 -10.72 -8.34 -7.54
C ALA A 465 -9.60 -8.84 -6.62
N VAL A 466 -8.59 -8.01 -6.32
CA VAL A 466 -7.50 -8.34 -5.39
C VAL A 466 -8.04 -8.55 -3.97
N LEU A 467 -8.99 -7.72 -3.50
CA LEU A 467 -9.64 -7.91 -2.21
C LEU A 467 -10.46 -9.21 -2.17
N SER A 468 -11.19 -9.53 -3.24
CA SER A 468 -11.94 -10.78 -3.38
C SER A 468 -11.02 -12.01 -3.30
N GLN A 469 -9.85 -11.95 -3.94
CA GLN A 469 -8.88 -13.04 -3.91
C GLN A 469 -8.24 -13.17 -2.52
N ALA A 470 -7.72 -12.07 -1.94
CA ALA A 470 -7.04 -12.11 -0.64
C ALA A 470 -7.95 -12.58 0.51
N LEU A 471 -9.25 -12.27 0.47
CA LEU A 471 -10.23 -12.77 1.44
C LEU A 471 -10.56 -14.24 1.23
N ASN A 472 -10.54 -14.72 -0.01
CA ASN A 472 -10.72 -16.15 -0.32
C ASN A 472 -9.49 -16.97 0.11
N ASP A 473 -8.27 -16.47 -0.14
CA ASP A 473 -7.01 -17.05 0.34
C ASP A 473 -6.97 -17.12 1.89
N LEU A 474 -7.50 -16.11 2.58
CA LEU A 474 -7.63 -16.10 4.03
C LEU A 474 -8.64 -17.14 4.54
N ALA A 475 -9.80 -17.25 3.88
CA ALA A 475 -10.82 -18.23 4.23
C ALA A 475 -10.31 -19.68 4.09
N HIS A 476 -9.57 -19.98 3.03
CA HIS A 476 -8.92 -21.28 2.85
C HIS A 476 -7.91 -21.58 3.98
N ARG A 477 -7.00 -20.64 4.28
CA ARG A 477 -6.00 -20.82 5.36
C ARG A 477 -6.66 -21.07 6.72
N GLN A 478 -7.78 -20.42 7.00
CA GLN A 478 -8.49 -20.64 8.26
C GLN A 478 -9.16 -22.03 8.29
N ALA A 479 -9.76 -22.49 7.19
CA ALA A 479 -10.30 -23.84 7.09
C ALA A 479 -9.21 -24.94 7.23
N ASP A 480 -8.02 -24.71 6.68
CA ASP A 480 -6.87 -25.61 6.85
C ASP A 480 -6.35 -25.62 8.30
N GLN A 481 -6.35 -24.48 8.99
CA GLN A 481 -6.02 -24.39 10.42
C GLN A 481 -7.05 -25.13 11.29
N ASP A 482 -8.35 -24.92 11.05
CA ASP A 482 -9.43 -25.62 11.75
C ASP A 482 -9.31 -27.15 11.59
N ARG A 483 -9.02 -27.63 10.37
CA ARG A 483 -8.75 -29.06 10.10
C ARG A 483 -7.51 -29.56 10.86
N SER A 484 -6.39 -28.84 10.81
CA SER A 484 -5.16 -29.25 11.49
C SER A 484 -5.32 -29.30 13.02
N LEU A 485 -6.12 -28.41 13.61
CA LEU A 485 -6.48 -28.44 15.03
C LEU A 485 -7.36 -29.66 15.37
N ALA A 486 -8.31 -30.04 14.52
CA ALA A 486 -9.12 -31.24 14.70
C ALA A 486 -8.27 -32.53 14.63
N GLU A 487 -7.33 -32.61 13.69
CA GLU A 487 -6.37 -33.71 13.57
C GLU A 487 -5.44 -33.80 14.80
N LEU A 488 -4.95 -32.66 15.30
CA LEU A 488 -4.17 -32.61 16.55
C LEU A 488 -4.97 -33.13 17.74
N ASN A 489 -6.21 -32.67 17.91
CA ASN A 489 -7.07 -33.07 19.03
C ASN A 489 -7.37 -34.58 19.01
N ALA A 490 -7.73 -35.14 17.86
CA ALA A 490 -7.90 -36.60 17.72
C ALA A 490 -6.63 -37.38 18.09
N SER A 491 -5.45 -36.86 17.72
CA SER A 491 -4.16 -37.47 18.09
C SER A 491 -3.84 -37.35 19.60
N LEU A 492 -4.44 -36.39 20.31
CA LEU A 492 -4.29 -36.21 21.75
C LEU A 492 -5.26 -37.09 22.53
N GLU A 493 -6.52 -37.20 22.09
CA GLU A 493 -7.52 -38.09 22.69
C GLU A 493 -7.07 -39.56 22.67
N LEU A 494 -6.52 -40.03 21.54
CA LEU A 494 -5.91 -41.36 21.42
C LEU A 494 -4.76 -41.57 22.42
N ARG A 495 -3.93 -40.54 22.65
CA ARG A 495 -2.82 -40.59 23.62
C ARG A 495 -3.29 -40.57 25.08
N VAL A 496 -4.39 -39.87 25.38
CA VAL A 496 -5.03 -39.88 26.70
C VAL A 496 -5.62 -41.27 26.99
N GLN A 497 -6.39 -41.84 26.07
CA GLN A 497 -6.98 -43.17 26.23
C GLN A 497 -5.93 -44.26 26.47
N ALA A 498 -4.80 -44.22 25.74
CA ALA A 498 -3.68 -45.14 25.97
C ALA A 498 -3.11 -45.03 27.40
N ARG A 499 -2.89 -43.81 27.92
CA ARG A 499 -2.39 -43.60 29.29
C ARG A 499 -3.37 -44.03 30.37
N THR A 500 -4.68 -43.93 30.15
CA THR A 500 -5.69 -44.42 31.11
C THR A 500 -5.63 -45.94 31.26
N LEU A 501 -5.38 -46.67 30.17
CA LEU A 501 -5.21 -48.14 30.19
C LEU A 501 -3.91 -48.56 30.89
N GLU A 502 -2.80 -47.87 30.63
CA GLU A 502 -1.52 -48.13 31.31
C GLU A 502 -1.58 -47.97 32.84
N LEU A 503 -2.35 -46.98 33.32
CA LEU A 503 -2.56 -46.75 34.75
C LEU A 503 -3.40 -47.84 35.42
N HIS A 504 -4.37 -48.41 34.72
CA HIS A 504 -5.16 -49.54 35.22
C HIS A 504 -4.31 -50.81 35.35
N ASP A 505 -3.47 -51.10 34.35
CA ASP A 505 -2.54 -52.22 34.38
C ASP A 505 -1.49 -52.07 35.51
N ALA A 506 -1.06 -50.85 35.82
CA ALA A 506 -0.12 -50.59 36.92
C ALA A 506 -0.63 -51.00 38.31
N LEU A 507 -1.95 -50.92 38.56
CA LEU A 507 -2.54 -51.39 39.82
C LEU A 507 -2.56 -52.92 39.92
N LEU A 508 -2.91 -53.61 38.83
CA LEU A 508 -2.89 -55.07 38.75
C LEU A 508 -1.46 -55.63 38.93
N ARG A 509 -0.44 -54.88 38.49
CA ARG A 509 0.96 -55.24 38.74
C ARG A 509 1.29 -55.32 40.23
N GLN A 510 0.71 -54.48 41.10
CA GLN A 510 1.07 -54.45 42.53
C GLN A 510 0.73 -55.75 43.25
N GLU A 511 -0.49 -56.27 43.11
CA GLU A 511 -0.83 -57.61 43.64
C GLU A 511 0.00 -58.72 43.00
N SER A 512 0.34 -58.58 41.71
CA SER A 512 1.21 -59.56 41.04
C SER A 512 2.61 -59.59 41.64
N ILE A 513 3.14 -58.43 42.07
CA ILE A 513 4.52 -58.28 42.56
C ILE A 513 4.72 -59.04 43.87
N GLU A 514 3.79 -58.98 44.84
CA GLU A 514 3.92 -59.71 46.11
C GLU A 514 3.94 -61.23 45.90
N ARG A 515 3.00 -61.75 45.10
CA ARG A 515 2.96 -63.18 44.74
C ARG A 515 4.22 -63.58 43.98
N ARG A 516 4.66 -62.75 43.03
CA ARG A 516 5.85 -62.97 42.20
C ARG A 516 7.16 -62.91 42.98
N LEU A 517 7.29 -62.03 43.98
CA LEU A 517 8.47 -61.97 44.85
C LEU A 517 8.63 -63.26 45.66
N ARG A 518 7.53 -63.78 46.22
CA ARG A 518 7.55 -65.08 46.92
C ARG A 518 7.89 -66.23 45.96
N THR A 519 7.22 -66.31 44.80
CA THR A 519 7.53 -67.33 43.78
C THR A 519 8.97 -67.23 43.26
N ILE A 520 9.52 -66.03 43.08
CA ILE A 520 10.94 -65.84 42.73
C ILE A 520 11.83 -66.37 43.84
N ALA A 521 11.61 -65.97 45.10
CA ALA A 521 12.41 -66.44 46.22
C ALA A 521 12.42 -67.98 46.30
N ASP A 522 11.25 -68.62 46.18
CA ASP A 522 11.11 -70.08 46.26
C ASP A 522 11.69 -70.86 45.07
N ASN A 523 11.93 -70.20 43.91
CA ASN A 523 12.50 -70.85 42.72
C ASN A 523 13.94 -70.43 42.41
N LEU A 524 14.57 -69.58 43.23
CA LEU A 524 15.99 -69.23 43.10
C LEU A 524 16.88 -70.32 43.73
N PRO A 525 17.95 -70.77 43.05
CA PRO A 525 18.94 -71.73 43.60
C PRO A 525 19.91 -71.08 44.60
N VAL A 526 19.39 -70.16 45.43
CA VAL A 526 20.05 -69.40 46.49
C VAL A 526 19.25 -69.66 47.75
N LEU A 527 19.88 -70.04 48.86
CA LEU A 527 19.20 -70.10 50.15
C LEU A 527 19.00 -68.66 50.65
N ILE A 528 17.76 -68.27 50.87
CA ILE A 528 17.37 -66.94 51.38
C ILE A 528 16.67 -67.13 52.73
N SER A 529 17.15 -66.41 53.75
CA SER A 529 16.46 -66.31 55.04
C SER A 529 16.43 -64.87 55.57
N TYR A 530 15.54 -64.61 56.52
CA TYR A 530 15.61 -63.43 57.39
C TYR A 530 15.78 -63.91 58.82
N ILE A 531 16.76 -63.34 59.51
CA ILE A 531 17.08 -63.62 60.91
C ILE A 531 16.77 -62.36 61.71
N ASP A 532 15.92 -62.42 62.73
CA ASP A 532 15.65 -61.26 63.59
C ASP A 532 16.79 -61.00 64.60
N SER A 533 16.67 -59.91 65.36
CA SER A 533 17.62 -59.54 66.42
C SER A 533 17.68 -60.52 67.60
N GLU A 534 16.73 -61.47 67.74
CA GLU A 534 16.80 -62.61 68.67
C GLU A 534 17.49 -63.85 68.07
N HIS A 535 18.08 -63.73 66.87
CA HIS A 535 18.67 -64.82 66.09
C HIS A 535 17.64 -65.87 65.60
N ARG A 536 16.35 -65.53 65.47
CA ARG A 536 15.28 -66.44 64.98
C ARG A 536 15.00 -66.28 63.49
N LEU A 537 14.65 -67.38 62.83
CA LEU A 537 14.33 -67.40 61.40
C LEU A 537 12.89 -66.94 61.15
N ARG A 538 12.67 -65.76 60.55
CA ARG A 538 11.34 -65.20 60.24
C ARG A 538 10.91 -65.36 58.78
N PHE A 539 11.88 -65.57 57.89
CA PHE A 539 11.63 -65.90 56.49
C PHE A 539 12.60 -67.00 56.05
N LEU A 540 12.12 -67.92 55.22
CA LEU A 540 12.87 -69.00 54.60
C LEU A 540 12.26 -69.28 53.23
N ASN A 541 13.07 -69.38 52.18
CA ASN A 541 12.62 -69.82 50.86
C ASN A 541 12.71 -71.36 50.71
N ALA A 542 12.01 -71.92 49.72
CA ALA A 542 11.96 -73.35 49.47
C ALA A 542 13.35 -74.01 49.28
N THR A 543 14.36 -73.29 48.79
CA THR A 543 15.75 -73.77 48.65
C THR A 543 16.39 -74.19 49.98
N PHE A 544 15.96 -73.61 51.11
CA PHE A 544 16.32 -74.11 52.44
C PHE A 544 16.02 -75.61 52.60
N ARG A 545 14.87 -76.09 52.11
CA ARG A 545 14.47 -77.51 52.17
C ARG A 545 15.45 -78.41 51.44
N ALA A 546 15.89 -77.99 50.25
CA ALA A 546 16.82 -78.75 49.41
C ALA A 546 18.25 -78.81 49.98
N TRP A 547 18.67 -77.80 50.75
CA TRP A 547 20.03 -77.71 51.28
C TRP A 547 20.16 -78.24 52.71
N MET A 548 19.17 -78.00 53.58
CA MET A 548 19.19 -78.38 54.99
C MET A 548 18.40 -79.67 55.28
N GLY A 549 17.56 -80.14 54.36
CA GLY A 549 16.73 -81.35 54.54
C GLY A 549 15.50 -81.18 55.43
N MET A 550 15.25 -79.97 55.95
CA MET A 550 14.15 -79.62 56.87
C MET A 550 13.12 -78.73 56.18
N ALA A 551 11.85 -78.82 56.56
CA ALA A 551 10.83 -77.92 56.01
C ALA A 551 11.07 -76.47 56.46
N PRO A 552 10.87 -75.45 55.60
CA PRO A 552 10.84 -74.05 56.04
C PRO A 552 9.86 -73.84 57.20
N GLU A 553 8.69 -74.49 57.13
CA GLU A 553 7.64 -74.41 58.14
C GLU A 553 8.03 -75.06 59.49
N GLU A 554 9.00 -75.98 59.49
CA GLU A 554 9.58 -76.61 60.69
C GLU A 554 10.74 -75.79 61.29
N ALA A 555 11.27 -74.81 60.56
CA ALA A 555 12.46 -74.04 60.91
C ALA A 555 12.17 -72.56 61.23
N LEU A 556 11.00 -72.04 60.85
CA LEU A 556 10.53 -70.70 61.24
C LEU A 556 10.40 -70.56 62.77
N ASP A 557 10.62 -69.33 63.25
CA ASP A 557 10.66 -68.88 64.66
C ASP A 557 11.67 -69.59 65.59
N ARG A 558 12.37 -70.63 65.11
CA ARG A 558 13.44 -71.32 65.84
C ARG A 558 14.76 -70.55 65.78
N PRO A 559 15.63 -70.66 66.81
CA PRO A 559 16.95 -70.03 66.81
C PRO A 559 17.87 -70.64 65.76
N LEU A 560 18.64 -69.81 65.05
CA LEU A 560 19.58 -70.26 64.01
C LEU A 560 20.49 -71.40 64.49
N ALA A 561 21.04 -71.28 65.70
CA ALA A 561 21.98 -72.25 66.28
C ALA A 561 21.43 -73.68 66.39
N GLU A 562 20.12 -73.83 66.58
CA GLU A 562 19.43 -75.11 66.66
C GLU A 562 19.26 -75.75 65.27
N VAL A 563 19.13 -74.91 64.24
CA VAL A 563 18.78 -75.31 62.86
C VAL A 563 20.02 -75.63 62.01
N ILE A 564 21.13 -74.92 62.19
CA ILE A 564 22.40 -75.19 61.47
C ILE A 564 23.44 -75.96 62.32
N GLY A 565 23.15 -76.21 63.59
CA GLY A 565 24.05 -76.89 64.53
C GLY A 565 25.23 -76.02 65.00
N PRO A 566 25.93 -76.44 66.07
CA PRO A 566 26.89 -75.60 66.77
C PRO A 566 28.11 -75.21 65.92
N VAL A 567 28.63 -76.11 65.09
CA VAL A 567 29.85 -75.88 64.29
C VAL A 567 29.62 -74.82 63.22
N LEU A 568 28.55 -74.93 62.42
CA LEU A 568 28.23 -73.92 61.41
C LEU A 568 27.76 -72.61 62.07
N HIS A 569 27.12 -72.67 63.23
CA HIS A 569 26.76 -71.48 64.00
C HIS A 569 28.01 -70.73 64.48
N GLU A 570 28.99 -71.41 65.09
CA GLU A 570 30.24 -70.79 65.55
C GLU A 570 31.01 -70.14 64.39
N GLN A 571 31.13 -70.82 63.25
CA GLN A 571 31.77 -70.27 62.04
C GLN A 571 31.07 -69.02 61.50
N ARG A 572 29.73 -68.93 61.63
CA ARG A 572 28.92 -67.83 61.08
C ARG A 572 28.66 -66.71 62.10
N LEU A 573 28.83 -66.96 63.39
CA LEU A 573 28.53 -66.02 64.48
C LEU A 573 29.30 -64.69 64.42
N PRO A 574 30.59 -64.62 64.01
CA PRO A 574 31.29 -63.35 63.83
C PRO A 574 30.61 -62.48 62.76
N PHE A 575 30.24 -63.08 61.63
CA PHE A 575 29.59 -62.39 60.52
C PHE A 575 28.15 -61.98 60.89
N LEU A 576 27.40 -62.83 61.60
CA LEU A 576 26.06 -62.50 62.08
C LEU A 576 26.08 -61.33 63.08
N LYS A 577 27.04 -61.32 64.02
CA LYS A 577 27.23 -60.19 64.95
C LYS A 577 27.61 -58.90 64.24
N ALA A 578 28.50 -58.96 63.25
CA ALA A 578 28.87 -57.77 62.47
C ALA A 578 27.70 -57.23 61.63
N ALA A 579 26.86 -58.13 61.07
CA ALA A 579 25.63 -57.74 60.39
C ALA A 579 24.61 -57.10 61.35
N LEU A 580 24.36 -57.70 62.53
CA LEU A 580 23.47 -57.11 63.55
C LEU A 580 24.02 -55.77 64.13
N ALA A 581 25.32 -55.51 64.01
CA ALA A 581 25.94 -54.21 64.29
C ALA A 581 25.88 -53.21 63.11
N GLY A 582 25.10 -53.51 62.05
CA GLY A 582 24.87 -52.63 60.91
C GLY A 582 25.87 -52.77 59.75
N ALA A 583 26.86 -53.67 59.83
CA ALA A 583 27.87 -53.85 58.79
C ALA A 583 27.56 -55.07 57.90
N ARG A 584 27.12 -54.83 56.65
CA ARG A 584 26.92 -55.87 55.63
C ARG A 584 28.16 -56.76 55.49
N GLN A 585 28.01 -58.07 55.67
CA GLN A 585 29.08 -59.05 55.52
C GLN A 585 28.91 -59.83 54.23
N ARG A 586 29.99 -60.06 53.50
CA ARG A 586 30.03 -60.98 52.35
C ARG A 586 31.29 -61.81 52.44
N PHE A 587 31.14 -63.13 52.45
CA PHE A 587 32.23 -64.07 52.69
C PHE A 587 32.01 -65.37 51.92
N GLU A 588 33.10 -65.96 51.42
CA GLU A 588 33.05 -67.34 50.93
C GLU A 588 33.20 -68.30 52.12
N THR A 589 32.38 -69.35 52.16
CA THR A 589 32.44 -70.38 53.20
C THR A 589 32.17 -71.74 52.57
N ARG A 590 32.99 -72.72 52.94
CA ARG A 590 32.78 -74.11 52.54
C ARG A 590 31.90 -74.78 53.57
N SER A 591 30.65 -75.09 53.18
CA SER A 591 29.64 -75.58 54.09
C SER A 591 29.25 -77.01 53.73
N GLU A 592 29.30 -77.91 54.70
CA GLU A 592 28.68 -79.23 54.59
C GLU A 592 27.28 -79.17 55.23
N ALA A 593 26.26 -79.60 54.49
CA ALA A 593 24.89 -79.75 54.99
C ALA A 593 24.21 -80.90 54.24
N ASN A 594 23.44 -81.72 54.96
CA ASN A 594 22.78 -82.90 54.41
C ASN A 594 23.74 -83.84 53.62
N GLY A 595 24.96 -84.03 54.14
CA GLY A 595 26.02 -84.85 53.52
C GLY A 595 26.63 -84.28 52.22
N VAL A 596 26.29 -83.05 51.82
CA VAL A 596 26.80 -82.41 50.60
C VAL A 596 27.63 -81.18 50.96
N VAL A 597 28.91 -81.21 50.56
CA VAL A 597 29.84 -80.08 50.68
C VAL A 597 29.65 -79.13 49.50
N ARG A 598 29.44 -77.84 49.79
CA ARG A 598 29.31 -76.77 48.79
C ARG A 598 30.28 -75.62 49.08
N ASP A 599 30.81 -75.02 48.02
CA ASP A 599 31.48 -73.72 48.12
C ASP A 599 30.39 -72.63 48.02
N LEU A 600 30.06 -72.01 49.15
CA LEU A 600 28.99 -71.02 49.25
C LEU A 600 29.57 -69.60 49.27
N LEU A 601 29.04 -68.73 48.42
CA LEU A 601 29.12 -67.29 48.67
C LEU A 601 27.96 -66.89 49.58
N ALA A 602 28.27 -66.55 50.83
CA ALA A 602 27.31 -66.06 51.80
C ALA A 602 27.34 -64.52 51.86
N GLU A 603 26.18 -63.91 51.98
CA GLU A 603 26.02 -62.47 52.17
C GLU A 603 24.92 -62.17 53.20
N TYR A 604 25.27 -61.42 54.24
CA TYR A 604 24.40 -61.00 55.33
C TYR A 604 24.19 -59.49 55.23
N VAL A 605 22.96 -59.07 54.91
CA VAL A 605 22.57 -57.67 54.72
C VAL A 605 21.71 -57.24 55.92
N PRO A 606 22.14 -56.23 56.71
CA PRO A 606 21.34 -55.72 57.81
C PRO A 606 20.07 -55.03 57.32
N ASP A 607 18.97 -55.30 58.02
CA ASP A 607 17.70 -54.58 57.90
C ASP A 607 17.74 -53.33 58.81
N VAL A 608 18.39 -52.28 58.31
CA VAL A 608 18.60 -51.02 59.04
C VAL A 608 17.34 -50.15 58.94
N GLN A 609 16.73 -49.90 60.10
CA GLN A 609 15.53 -49.06 60.21
C GLN A 609 15.89 -47.56 60.14
N PRO A 610 14.92 -46.66 59.86
CA PRO A 610 15.17 -45.22 59.71
C PRO A 610 15.74 -44.51 60.95
N ASP A 611 15.69 -45.14 62.13
CA ASP A 611 16.30 -44.64 63.38
C ASP A 611 17.75 -45.11 63.60
N GLY A 612 18.29 -45.93 62.69
CA GLY A 612 19.64 -46.51 62.77
C GLY A 612 19.71 -47.82 63.56
N SER A 613 18.60 -48.34 64.08
CA SER A 613 18.54 -49.68 64.66
C SER A 613 18.56 -50.76 63.57
N VAL A 614 18.96 -51.99 63.93
CA VAL A 614 18.94 -53.15 63.02
C VAL A 614 17.84 -54.11 63.50
N ALA A 615 16.78 -54.24 62.72
CA ALA A 615 15.65 -55.13 63.06
C ALA A 615 15.99 -56.61 62.86
N GLY A 616 16.86 -56.90 61.90
CA GLY A 616 17.31 -58.24 61.55
C GLY A 616 18.34 -58.24 60.43
N VAL A 617 18.56 -59.41 59.83
CA VAL A 617 19.55 -59.66 58.79
C VAL A 617 18.93 -60.54 57.72
N TYR A 618 18.87 -60.02 56.49
CA TYR A 618 18.63 -60.84 55.30
C TYR A 618 19.91 -61.64 54.98
N THR A 619 19.82 -62.96 55.00
CA THR A 619 20.92 -63.84 54.59
C THR A 619 20.66 -64.42 53.21
N LEU A 620 21.63 -64.31 52.32
CA LEU A 620 21.66 -65.01 51.04
C LEU A 620 22.87 -65.94 51.04
N ALA A 621 22.72 -67.16 50.52
CA ALA A 621 23.84 -68.06 50.26
C ALA A 621 23.67 -68.72 48.89
N THR A 622 24.67 -68.55 48.03
CA THR A 622 24.68 -69.05 46.64
C THR A 622 25.76 -70.11 46.48
N ASP A 623 25.43 -71.26 45.88
CA ASP A 623 26.41 -72.26 45.49
C ASP A 623 27.18 -71.76 44.26
N ILE A 624 28.49 -71.49 44.44
CA ILE A 624 29.35 -70.95 43.38
C ILE A 624 30.27 -72.02 42.75
N THR A 625 30.07 -73.30 43.08
CA THR A 625 30.93 -74.41 42.67
C THR A 625 31.07 -74.51 41.15
N ALA A 626 29.98 -74.31 40.40
CA ALA A 626 29.98 -74.34 38.93
C ALA A 626 30.55 -73.05 38.29
N PHE A 627 30.33 -71.87 38.90
CA PHE A 627 30.86 -70.61 38.37
C PHE A 627 32.40 -70.63 38.33
N LYS A 628 33.02 -71.10 39.42
CA LYS A 628 34.48 -71.29 39.52
C LYS A 628 35.07 -72.33 38.57
N GLN A 629 34.24 -73.05 37.80
CA GLN A 629 34.66 -73.94 36.71
C GLN A 629 34.58 -73.20 35.36
N VAL A 630 33.43 -72.62 35.01
CA VAL A 630 33.18 -71.96 33.71
C VAL A 630 34.03 -70.70 33.51
N GLU A 631 34.36 -69.97 34.57
CA GLU A 631 35.23 -68.77 34.51
C GLU A 631 36.59 -69.07 33.84
N ARG A 632 37.09 -70.31 33.93
CA ARG A 632 38.39 -70.74 33.37
C ARG A 632 38.34 -71.04 31.87
N GLU A 633 37.15 -71.12 31.29
CA GLU A 633 36.92 -71.61 29.93
C GLU A 633 36.67 -70.45 28.94
N LEU A 634 36.08 -69.34 29.41
CA LEU A 634 35.67 -68.21 28.56
C LEU A 634 36.82 -67.31 28.06
N ASP A 635 37.95 -67.20 28.77
CA ASP A 635 39.06 -66.30 28.37
C ASP A 635 39.74 -66.71 27.04
N GLN A 636 39.62 -67.99 26.66
CA GLN A 636 40.39 -68.55 25.53
C GLN A 636 39.89 -68.11 24.14
N LEU A 637 38.62 -67.67 24.01
CA LEU A 637 37.95 -67.52 22.71
C LEU A 637 38.17 -66.20 21.97
N SER A 638 38.85 -65.21 22.57
CA SER A 638 38.90 -63.81 22.07
C SER A 638 40.03 -63.47 21.06
N ARG A 639 40.76 -64.46 20.52
CA ARG A 639 42.19 -64.28 20.14
C ARG A 639 42.52 -64.31 18.62
N VAL A 640 41.54 -64.35 17.71
CA VAL A 640 41.76 -64.41 16.23
C VAL A 640 41.00 -63.35 15.42
N ASP A 641 41.43 -63.09 14.18
CA ASP A 641 40.73 -62.27 13.17
C ASP A 641 39.77 -63.16 12.35
N PRO A 642 38.45 -62.87 12.32
CA PRO A 642 37.47 -63.74 11.67
C PRO A 642 37.54 -63.76 10.13
N LEU A 643 38.22 -62.80 9.48
CA LEU A 643 38.30 -62.75 8.02
C LEU A 643 39.51 -63.52 7.45
N THR A 644 40.66 -63.51 8.13
CA THR A 644 41.90 -64.16 7.66
C THR A 644 42.35 -65.36 8.48
N GLY A 645 41.71 -65.60 9.63
CA GLY A 645 42.10 -66.66 10.58
C GLY A 645 43.45 -66.43 11.27
N LEU A 646 44.07 -65.26 11.06
CA LEU A 646 45.33 -64.88 11.72
C LEU A 646 45.08 -64.45 13.18
N PRO A 647 46.12 -64.43 14.02
CA PRO A 647 46.16 -63.61 15.22
C PRO A 647 45.61 -62.19 15.01
N ASN A 648 44.66 -61.78 15.85
CA ASN A 648 44.20 -60.39 15.91
C ASN A 648 45.15 -59.52 16.75
N ARG A 649 44.91 -58.20 16.77
CA ARG A 649 45.69 -57.21 17.54
C ARG A 649 45.97 -57.62 19.00
N ARG A 650 44.98 -58.16 19.73
CA ARG A 650 45.14 -58.57 21.15
C ARG A 650 46.04 -59.81 21.30
N GLN A 651 46.02 -60.72 20.33
CA GLN A 651 46.95 -61.85 20.28
C GLN A 651 48.34 -61.41 19.82
N PHE A 652 48.43 -60.43 18.92
CA PHE A 652 49.69 -59.83 18.48
C PHE A 652 50.43 -59.14 19.63
N GLU A 653 49.78 -58.25 20.38
CA GLU A 653 50.35 -57.58 21.56
C GLU A 653 50.85 -58.60 22.60
N SER A 654 50.03 -59.62 22.92
CA SER A 654 50.42 -60.74 23.78
C SER A 654 51.67 -61.46 23.26
N ARG A 655 51.75 -61.71 21.95
CA ARG A 655 52.90 -62.40 21.34
C ARG A 655 54.13 -61.52 21.25
N LEU A 656 54.03 -60.24 20.91
CA LEU A 656 55.17 -59.34 20.78
C LEU A 656 55.85 -59.12 22.14
N SER A 657 55.08 -58.87 23.20
CA SER A 657 55.62 -58.80 24.57
C SER A 657 56.27 -60.12 25.03
N GLU A 658 55.66 -61.28 24.71
CA GLU A 658 56.29 -62.59 24.93
C GLU A 658 57.61 -62.77 24.14
N SER A 659 57.62 -62.41 22.85
CA SER A 659 58.76 -62.54 21.93
C SER A 659 59.91 -61.64 22.36
N LEU A 660 59.64 -60.40 22.74
CA LEU A 660 60.63 -59.48 23.32
C LEU A 660 61.16 -60.01 24.67
N ALA A 661 60.30 -60.63 25.49
CA ALA A 661 60.72 -61.30 26.72
C ALA A 661 61.49 -62.62 26.48
N ARG A 662 61.38 -63.27 25.32
CA ARG A 662 62.27 -64.38 24.89
C ARG A 662 63.60 -63.83 24.35
N ASN A 663 63.53 -62.83 23.49
CA ASN A 663 64.65 -62.14 22.86
C ASN A 663 65.68 -61.62 23.89
N ARG A 664 65.24 -60.84 24.88
CA ARG A 664 66.10 -60.35 25.98
C ARG A 664 66.75 -61.44 26.84
N ARG A 665 66.31 -62.71 26.72
CA ARG A 665 66.91 -63.87 27.42
C ARG A 665 67.80 -64.73 26.53
N ASN A 666 67.66 -64.66 25.20
CA ASN A 666 68.43 -65.49 24.27
C ASN A 666 69.46 -64.72 23.43
N GLY A 667 69.41 -63.38 23.42
CA GLY A 667 70.42 -62.52 22.80
C GLY A 667 70.50 -62.62 21.28
N ARG A 668 69.46 -63.13 20.61
CA ARG A 668 69.37 -63.22 19.15
C ARG A 668 68.65 -61.99 18.59
N THR A 669 68.74 -61.74 17.29
CA THR A 669 67.95 -60.67 16.64
C THR A 669 66.47 -61.07 16.57
N LEU A 670 65.59 -60.14 16.92
CA LEU A 670 64.16 -60.15 16.54
C LEU A 670 63.96 -59.08 15.47
N ALA A 671 63.19 -59.39 14.43
CA ALA A 671 62.73 -58.38 13.48
C ALA A 671 61.21 -58.27 13.50
N LEU A 672 60.72 -57.03 13.50
CA LEU A 672 59.32 -56.69 13.35
C LEU A 672 59.14 -56.08 11.96
N MET A 673 58.17 -56.60 11.19
CA MET A 673 57.84 -56.02 9.89
C MET A 673 56.39 -55.55 9.86
N PHE A 674 56.16 -54.33 9.38
CA PHE A 674 54.84 -53.87 8.95
C PHE A 674 54.72 -54.03 7.44
N LEU A 675 53.58 -54.58 7.00
CA LEU A 675 53.27 -54.85 5.60
C LEU A 675 51.93 -54.18 5.23
N ASP A 676 51.96 -53.39 4.16
CA ASP A 676 50.81 -52.67 3.59
C ASP A 676 50.54 -53.18 2.17
N LEU A 677 49.30 -53.52 1.83
CA LEU A 677 48.93 -53.83 0.46
C LEU A 677 48.85 -52.54 -0.38
N ASP A 678 49.82 -52.35 -1.26
CA ASP A 678 49.89 -51.16 -2.09
C ASP A 678 48.63 -51.05 -2.98
N HIS A 679 48.03 -49.85 -2.99
CA HIS A 679 46.80 -49.56 -3.74
C HIS A 679 45.58 -50.42 -3.36
N PHE A 680 45.56 -51.11 -2.21
CA PHE A 680 44.41 -51.93 -1.78
C PHE A 680 43.08 -51.16 -1.76
N LYS A 681 43.09 -49.90 -1.31
CA LYS A 681 41.92 -49.04 -1.39
C LYS A 681 41.41 -48.88 -2.84
N GLN A 682 42.30 -48.71 -3.82
CA GLN A 682 41.92 -48.62 -5.23
C GLN A 682 41.29 -49.93 -5.75
N VAL A 683 41.74 -51.09 -5.24
CA VAL A 683 41.11 -52.39 -5.53
C VAL A 683 39.69 -52.46 -4.95
N ASN A 684 39.49 -52.02 -3.70
CA ASN A 684 38.15 -51.89 -3.10
C ASN A 684 37.25 -50.92 -3.88
N ASP A 685 37.76 -49.73 -4.19
CA ASP A 685 37.00 -48.67 -4.87
C ASP A 685 36.66 -49.06 -6.33
N SER A 686 37.41 -49.98 -6.95
CA SER A 686 37.19 -50.43 -8.35
C SER A 686 36.45 -51.76 -8.49
N LEU A 687 36.61 -52.70 -7.55
CA LEU A 687 36.08 -54.08 -7.63
C LEU A 687 35.21 -54.48 -6.42
N GLY A 688 35.03 -53.59 -5.45
CA GLY A 688 34.18 -53.77 -4.28
C GLY A 688 34.83 -54.55 -3.12
N HIS A 689 34.29 -54.34 -1.91
CA HIS A 689 34.85 -54.93 -0.68
C HIS A 689 34.93 -56.45 -0.68
N ALA A 690 34.02 -57.16 -1.35
CA ALA A 690 34.11 -58.63 -1.47
C ALA A 690 35.33 -59.10 -2.29
N ALA A 691 35.82 -58.29 -3.24
CA ALA A 691 37.09 -58.54 -3.92
C ALA A 691 38.28 -58.17 -3.02
N GLY A 692 38.17 -57.07 -2.26
CA GLY A 692 39.14 -56.70 -1.22
C GLY A 692 39.35 -57.80 -0.18
N ASP A 693 38.27 -58.35 0.37
CA ASP A 693 38.30 -59.46 1.33
C ASP A 693 38.95 -60.74 0.75
N ALA A 694 38.77 -60.98 -0.56
CA ALA A 694 39.45 -62.08 -1.26
C ALA A 694 40.94 -61.79 -1.47
N VAL A 695 41.32 -60.54 -1.78
CA VAL A 695 42.72 -60.09 -1.82
C VAL A 695 43.38 -60.20 -0.45
N LEU A 696 42.71 -59.82 0.64
CA LEU A 696 43.23 -59.91 2.00
C LEU A 696 43.49 -61.36 2.43
N ARG A 697 42.57 -62.28 2.12
CA ARG A 697 42.78 -63.72 2.35
C ARG A 697 43.91 -64.27 1.48
N ALA A 698 43.91 -63.98 0.18
CA ALA A 698 44.99 -64.40 -0.72
C ALA A 698 46.37 -63.83 -0.32
N PHE A 699 46.43 -62.61 0.20
CA PHE A 699 47.64 -62.02 0.75
C PHE A 699 48.07 -62.71 2.04
N ALA A 700 47.16 -62.88 3.01
CA ALA A 700 47.43 -63.61 4.25
C ALA A 700 48.00 -65.01 3.98
N ASP A 701 47.40 -65.76 3.04
CA ASP A 701 47.84 -67.10 2.68
C ASP A 701 49.19 -67.10 1.91
N ARG A 702 49.43 -66.13 1.02
CA ARG A 702 50.71 -65.95 0.32
C ARG A 702 51.85 -65.61 1.28
N VAL A 703 51.62 -64.68 2.21
CA VAL A 703 52.63 -64.29 3.20
C VAL A 703 52.86 -65.43 4.18
N ARG A 704 51.81 -66.10 4.68
CA ARG A 704 51.91 -67.30 5.54
C ARG A 704 52.68 -68.44 4.86
N GLY A 705 52.54 -68.60 3.53
CA GLY A 705 53.30 -69.57 2.73
C GLY A 705 54.75 -69.16 2.39
N ALA A 706 55.12 -67.89 2.58
CA ALA A 706 56.47 -67.36 2.32
C ALA A 706 57.38 -67.34 3.56
N ILE A 707 56.81 -67.58 4.75
CA ILE A 707 57.48 -67.62 6.05
C ILE A 707 57.54 -69.05 6.61
N ARG A 708 58.29 -69.26 7.69
CA ARG A 708 58.35 -70.54 8.44
C ARG A 708 57.30 -70.53 9.55
N GLU A 709 56.88 -71.72 9.98
CA GLU A 709 55.84 -71.93 11.03
C GLU A 709 56.10 -71.20 12.36
N THR A 710 57.36 -70.94 12.71
CA THR A 710 57.73 -70.18 13.93
C THR A 710 57.43 -68.68 13.82
N ASP A 711 57.39 -68.12 12.61
CA ASP A 711 57.18 -66.69 12.40
C ASP A 711 55.69 -66.33 12.50
N GLN A 712 55.38 -65.25 13.22
CA GLN A 712 53.99 -64.92 13.56
C GLN A 712 53.48 -63.79 12.66
N LEU A 713 52.79 -64.16 11.59
CA LEU A 713 51.97 -63.23 10.81
C LEU A 713 50.69 -62.92 11.57
N CYS A 714 50.41 -61.64 11.79
CA CYS A 714 49.23 -61.11 12.47
C CYS A 714 48.54 -60.08 11.57
N ARG A 715 47.24 -59.82 11.79
CA ARG A 715 46.49 -58.75 11.11
C ARG A 715 45.93 -57.77 12.14
N LEU A 716 46.23 -56.49 11.98
CA LEU A 716 45.90 -55.47 12.98
C LEU A 716 44.58 -54.75 12.69
N ALA A 717 44.37 -54.38 11.43
CA ALA A 717 43.15 -53.81 10.85
C ALA A 717 43.28 -53.83 9.31
N GLY A 718 42.17 -53.69 8.57
CA GLY A 718 42.19 -53.39 7.13
C GLY A 718 43.19 -54.22 6.31
N ASP A 719 44.11 -53.52 5.67
CA ASP A 719 45.26 -53.94 4.87
C ASP A 719 46.60 -53.95 5.66
N GLU A 720 46.58 -53.70 6.96
CA GLU A 720 47.74 -53.69 7.85
C GLU A 720 48.03 -55.09 8.43
N PHE A 721 49.15 -55.68 8.00
CA PHE A 721 49.67 -56.93 8.54
C PHE A 721 51.01 -56.69 9.24
N VAL A 722 51.27 -57.43 10.31
CA VAL A 722 52.54 -57.37 11.04
C VAL A 722 53.12 -58.77 11.19
N LEU A 723 54.41 -58.91 10.93
CA LEU A 723 55.14 -60.17 10.96
C LEU A 723 56.27 -60.10 12.00
N ILE A 724 56.24 -60.99 12.98
CA ILE A 724 57.29 -61.15 13.99
C ILE A 724 58.24 -62.28 13.54
N LEU A 725 59.53 -61.97 13.36
CA LEU A 725 60.59 -62.93 13.11
C LEU A 725 61.46 -63.09 14.36
N GLU A 726 61.41 -64.26 15.00
CA GLU A 726 62.27 -64.56 16.16
C GLU A 726 63.55 -65.31 15.76
N ASN A 727 64.60 -65.18 16.57
CA ASN A 727 65.84 -65.97 16.47
C ASN A 727 66.64 -65.78 15.17
N LEU A 728 66.62 -64.60 14.55
CA LEU A 728 67.52 -64.26 13.46
C LEU A 728 68.98 -64.19 13.98
N ASN A 729 69.95 -64.42 13.09
CA ASN A 729 71.39 -64.33 13.38
C ASN A 729 71.97 -62.95 13.07
N ALA A 730 71.34 -62.20 12.14
CA ALA A 730 71.73 -60.85 11.76
C ALA A 730 70.53 -60.09 11.14
N PRO A 731 70.49 -58.74 11.21
CA PRO A 731 69.45 -57.92 10.58
C PRO A 731 69.22 -58.20 9.08
N ASP A 732 70.27 -58.53 8.33
CA ASP A 732 70.18 -58.82 6.88
C ASP A 732 69.30 -60.06 6.56
N GLU A 733 69.12 -60.98 7.51
CA GLU A 733 68.21 -62.12 7.32
C GLU A 733 66.75 -61.64 7.18
N ALA A 734 66.38 -60.56 7.87
CA ALA A 734 65.05 -59.94 7.74
C ALA A 734 64.86 -59.36 6.31
N ALA A 735 65.87 -58.68 5.75
CA ALA A 735 65.84 -58.23 4.36
C ALA A 735 65.76 -59.40 3.35
N GLY A 736 66.28 -60.58 3.72
CA GLY A 736 66.09 -61.83 3.00
C GLY A 736 64.63 -62.32 3.00
N VAL A 737 63.96 -62.29 4.15
CA VAL A 737 62.54 -62.69 4.28
C VAL A 737 61.61 -61.68 3.60
N ALA A 738 61.81 -60.37 3.81
CA ALA A 738 61.00 -59.32 3.18
C ALA A 738 61.01 -59.43 1.64
N ARG A 739 62.15 -59.79 1.04
CA ARG A 739 62.27 -60.04 -0.40
C ARG A 739 61.43 -61.25 -0.86
N LYS A 740 61.50 -62.37 -0.14
CA LYS A 740 60.66 -63.56 -0.42
C LYS A 740 59.17 -63.21 -0.36
N VAL A 741 58.76 -62.41 0.62
CA VAL A 741 57.37 -61.96 0.76
C VAL A 741 56.97 -61.05 -0.40
N LEU A 742 57.78 -60.05 -0.76
CA LEU A 742 57.54 -59.19 -1.92
C LEU A 742 57.36 -60.01 -3.22
N ASP A 743 58.21 -60.99 -3.46
CA ASP A 743 58.16 -61.80 -4.69
C ASP A 743 56.99 -62.80 -4.69
N ALA A 744 56.61 -63.34 -3.53
CA ALA A 744 55.39 -64.15 -3.39
C ALA A 744 54.09 -63.34 -3.59
N VAL A 745 54.09 -62.07 -3.19
CA VAL A 745 52.93 -61.16 -3.35
C VAL A 745 52.75 -60.74 -4.81
N LYS A 746 53.83 -60.51 -5.57
CA LYS A 746 53.81 -60.11 -6.99
C LYS A 746 53.15 -61.11 -7.95
N ALA A 747 52.97 -62.36 -7.55
CA ALA A 747 52.35 -63.39 -8.40
C ALA A 747 50.94 -62.93 -8.86
N PRO A 748 50.58 -63.02 -10.16
CA PRO A 748 49.26 -62.62 -10.63
C PRO A 748 48.14 -63.32 -9.85
N LEU A 749 47.15 -62.57 -9.40
CA LEU A 749 45.98 -63.06 -8.69
C LEU A 749 44.76 -62.95 -9.60
N THR A 750 44.23 -64.09 -10.04
CA THR A 750 43.00 -64.12 -10.86
C THR A 750 41.78 -63.97 -9.95
N LEU A 751 41.09 -62.83 -10.04
CA LEU A 751 39.82 -62.57 -9.36
C LEU A 751 38.77 -62.14 -10.38
N GLN A 752 37.59 -62.76 -10.34
CA GLN A 752 36.45 -62.48 -11.24
C GLN A 752 36.82 -62.48 -12.75
N GLY A 753 37.82 -63.28 -13.14
CA GLY A 753 38.31 -63.38 -14.51
C GLY A 753 39.36 -62.34 -14.93
N GLN A 754 39.66 -61.35 -14.07
CA GLN A 754 40.75 -60.39 -14.28
C GLN A 754 42.03 -60.86 -13.56
N GLN A 755 43.19 -60.60 -14.14
CA GLN A 755 44.48 -60.76 -13.44
C GLN A 755 44.87 -59.45 -12.75
N LEU A 756 44.97 -59.49 -11.43
CA LEU A 756 45.50 -58.39 -10.62
C LEU A 756 46.96 -58.68 -10.28
N GLN A 757 47.84 -57.71 -10.48
CA GLN A 757 49.17 -57.73 -9.86
C GLN A 757 49.08 -57.01 -8.52
N LEU A 758 49.46 -57.71 -7.45
CA LEU A 758 49.55 -57.13 -6.11
C LEU A 758 50.99 -56.68 -5.85
N SER A 759 51.14 -55.59 -5.11
CA SER A 759 52.41 -55.18 -4.52
C SER A 759 52.19 -54.87 -3.04
N THR A 760 53.28 -54.87 -2.28
CA THR A 760 53.25 -54.50 -0.86
C THR A 760 54.47 -53.65 -0.54
N SER A 761 54.30 -52.66 0.32
CA SER A 761 55.39 -51.93 0.94
C SER A 761 55.69 -52.59 2.29
N ILE A 762 56.98 -52.76 2.62
CA ILE A 762 57.41 -53.38 3.88
C ILE A 762 58.35 -52.45 4.66
N GLY A 763 57.98 -52.11 5.89
CA GLY A 763 58.88 -51.51 6.87
C GLY A 763 59.43 -52.58 7.80
N ILE A 764 60.73 -52.55 8.08
CA ILE A 764 61.42 -53.52 8.95
C ILE A 764 62.12 -52.74 10.07
N ALA A 765 61.96 -53.17 11.32
CA ALA A 765 62.84 -52.74 12.41
C ALA A 765 63.41 -53.97 13.14
N CYS A 766 64.70 -53.93 13.46
CA CYS A 766 65.40 -55.01 14.16
C CYS A 766 65.73 -54.61 15.60
N HIS A 767 65.70 -55.60 16.50
CA HIS A 767 65.88 -55.46 17.93
C HIS A 767 66.79 -56.57 18.47
N ASP A 768 67.94 -56.18 19.00
CA ASP A 768 69.04 -57.08 19.40
C ASP A 768 69.18 -57.18 20.92
N GLY A 769 68.07 -57.48 21.63
CA GLY A 769 68.08 -57.69 23.09
C GLY A 769 68.15 -56.43 23.96
N GLY A 770 67.90 -55.25 23.37
CA GLY A 770 68.02 -53.96 24.06
C GLY A 770 66.94 -53.66 25.11
N GLN A 771 67.07 -52.49 25.75
CA GLN A 771 66.05 -51.91 26.64
C GLN A 771 64.96 -51.13 25.88
N GLU A 772 64.99 -51.14 24.54
CA GLU A 772 63.97 -50.53 23.68
C GLU A 772 62.60 -51.20 23.93
N GLY A 773 61.59 -50.37 24.23
CA GLY A 773 60.24 -50.83 24.53
C GLY A 773 59.42 -51.16 23.28
N GLU A 774 58.40 -51.99 23.45
CA GLU A 774 57.51 -52.48 22.38
C GLU A 774 56.97 -51.35 21.48
N VAL A 775 56.55 -50.23 22.08
CA VAL A 775 56.04 -49.03 21.38
C VAL A 775 57.08 -48.36 20.48
N ALA A 776 58.36 -48.36 20.87
CA ALA A 776 59.43 -47.75 20.07
C ALA A 776 59.79 -48.62 18.85
N LEU A 777 59.83 -49.95 19.04
CA LEU A 777 60.06 -50.91 17.96
C LEU A 777 58.90 -50.90 16.94
N LEU A 778 57.66 -50.79 17.42
CA LEU A 778 56.47 -50.58 16.57
C LEU A 778 56.61 -49.30 15.72
N GLY A 779 56.99 -48.18 16.34
CA GLY A 779 57.16 -46.90 15.65
C GLY A 779 58.22 -46.93 14.56
N ARG A 780 59.44 -47.43 14.85
CA ARG A 780 60.52 -47.54 13.87
C ARG A 780 60.13 -48.40 12.65
N ALA A 781 59.35 -49.46 12.86
CA ALA A 781 58.90 -50.31 11.76
C ALA A 781 57.84 -49.62 10.87
N ASP A 782 56.96 -48.79 11.43
CA ASP A 782 55.98 -48.00 10.67
C ASP A 782 56.62 -46.80 9.95
N ASP A 783 57.58 -46.10 10.58
CA ASP A 783 58.39 -45.06 9.93
C ASP A 783 59.15 -45.62 8.71
N ALA A 784 59.73 -46.83 8.83
CA ALA A 784 60.35 -47.53 7.72
C ALA A 784 59.32 -47.92 6.63
N LEU A 785 58.10 -48.31 7.01
CA LEU A 785 57.02 -48.61 6.05
C LEU A 785 56.61 -47.33 5.30
N TYR A 786 56.51 -46.20 5.98
CA TYR A 786 56.25 -44.90 5.36
C TYR A 786 57.38 -44.52 4.39
N ALA A 787 58.65 -44.75 4.75
CA ALA A 787 59.78 -44.56 3.85
C ALA A 787 59.75 -45.47 2.62
N ALA A 788 59.30 -46.73 2.76
CA ALA A 788 59.11 -47.66 1.63
C ALA A 788 57.98 -47.18 0.69
N LYS A 789 56.86 -46.72 1.25
CA LYS A 789 55.75 -46.11 0.49
C LYS A 789 56.21 -44.86 -0.26
N ALA A 790 56.97 -43.97 0.40
CA ALA A 790 57.49 -42.74 -0.19
C ALA A 790 58.55 -42.99 -1.28
N ALA A 791 59.30 -44.09 -1.20
CA ALA A 791 60.32 -44.48 -2.18
C ALA A 791 59.77 -45.04 -3.52
N GLY A 792 58.44 -45.06 -3.69
CA GLY A 792 57.79 -45.56 -4.92
C GLY A 792 56.97 -46.85 -4.74
N ARG A 793 56.77 -47.32 -3.50
CA ARG A 793 56.02 -48.55 -3.14
C ARG A 793 56.65 -49.84 -3.70
N GLY A 794 56.05 -51.00 -3.44
CA GLY A 794 56.49 -52.30 -3.95
C GLY A 794 57.88 -52.76 -3.51
N CYS A 795 58.40 -52.20 -2.42
CA CYS A 795 59.76 -52.41 -1.92
C CYS A 795 59.79 -52.50 -0.39
N TRP A 796 60.97 -52.81 0.17
CA TRP A 796 61.21 -52.83 1.61
C TRP A 796 62.19 -51.72 2.02
N ARG A 797 62.08 -51.27 3.28
CA ARG A 797 63.09 -50.46 3.97
C ARG A 797 63.35 -51.03 5.37
N LEU A 798 64.61 -51.00 5.78
CA LEU A 798 65.02 -51.19 7.17
C LEU A 798 65.06 -49.82 7.85
N ALA A 799 64.62 -49.74 9.09
CA ALA A 799 64.78 -48.58 9.95
C ALA A 799 66.26 -48.41 10.35
N ASP A 800 66.73 -47.17 10.38
CA ASP A 800 68.02 -46.80 10.95
C ASP A 800 68.05 -47.02 12.49
#